data_AF-A0A0D1X0Z3-F1
#
_entry.id   AF-A0A0D1X0Z3-F1
#
_cell.length_a   1.000
_cell.length_b   1.000
_cell.length_c   1.000
_cell.angle_alpha   90.00
_cell.angle_beta   90.00
_cell.angle_gamma   90.00
#
_symmetry.space_group_name_H-M   'P 1'
#
loop_
_entity.id
_entity.type
_entity.pdbx_description
1 polymer ?
#
loop_
_entity_poly.entity_id
_entity_poly.type
_entity_poly.pdbx_seq_one_letter_code
_entity_poly.pdbx_strand_id
1 'polypeptide(L)'
;MVLFKRKPIRYLQHPHIDDQDTDLWVIPETNEVFVSYDAYLERMDFYKSKRFTCEVSGRSGLNFFDALRSEQAGSREIDEAFPQALRDPVLRRVQFSTTSRIDNLVEEVFNDFKNDFYPGELVTAILHDDTRLTGYVREKAKFAEIKGLDGKVIRDAFSRYFVRLPDRPGEEALVDDNHIVRDRKVFTKQMLRSFIKNTVTREGWNGAPWLVKPEIARRFRIDTTVPAHLLYSTKVAAKKAEKRNSTNAVAKEEVDTGNTSATWPTQRFPELKPAPKSKKGQQPQNGQVAEQQQYYYPPQPHDVHPDHAYPPHGYPVQYPQSQHGYYNGYPPDGRNYNIYPSSQRGVPHAASVQVPQAIPPPPPPIKYPIDDMEVEPLRDGTHRPSLKFVTKTQAKGLPTSNSVIPGLKEGTVGLLLEIWNTVNVYCQVLKLDSFTFDDFVDAMQFSSVEADCELFVEIHCALLKQLVNSEHDGDGEIQISLPDLPDSGEEDEDDESEVEESRPPTPTPEPEYPAKRTRSSLNKVQFVEPDPEPEPEEPVITHRAAEMFDEYGWIDRLRKRDFRNGGWELIMVGLLHQVSGRPRLTDDCNAILTHLAPLDADAVIDTAAIQYSTMDINLRAQALQIICRLFLETKTVKDFLEEMSNTMTQYRKTKIEHQRTRKEALARLKELQTEKRLLAPEPEKSPSPITELEDAMEADKDADGDISIPDSEDEAPVMTRSLRRGNDRAAERKRKREEEQERKEKAAEAKQNKGSREYQKVLKQIEKEREKLQEAEDQIMIVDSDLREADCPRTRVLGKDRFCNRYWWFERNAMPYGGLPDSSTAEAGYANGRIWVQGPDDMEREGYIDVNEMERKAYYHNFQMTPAERKKAEEGSTHLRTAQQWGFYETAEELDMLIGWLDPRGIRELKLRKELSLHRDTIIKYMETRAEYLVPREPSEEPATRMSTRTKTYINDKSHRCLKWQNSTALGELGHKHIDLPPRPRTGRGKKNSTNYDDNPKTRNSASDMTVVLNRQGKPVTRQGSRYAF
;
A
#
# COMPACT_ATOMS: atom_id res chain seq x y z
N MET A 1 -8.91 28.19 13.49
CA MET A 1 -8.27 29.27 12.72
C MET A 1 -9.01 29.47 11.39
N VAL A 2 -8.74 30.57 10.66
CA VAL A 2 -9.18 30.72 9.26
C VAL A 2 -8.10 30.21 8.32
N LEU A 3 -8.49 29.45 7.29
CA LEU A 3 -7.59 28.82 6.33
C LEU A 3 -7.76 29.40 4.92
N PHE A 4 -6.65 29.61 4.22
CA PHE A 4 -6.58 29.96 2.80
C PHE A 4 -5.73 28.91 2.06
N LYS A 5 -6.21 28.35 0.94
CA LYS A 5 -5.57 27.22 0.23
C LYS A 5 -5.09 26.09 1.19
N ARG A 6 -5.93 25.73 2.18
CA ARG A 6 -5.66 24.76 3.27
C ARG A 6 -4.49 25.10 4.23
N LYS A 7 -3.88 26.29 4.13
CA LYS A 7 -2.85 26.79 5.06
C LYS A 7 -3.43 27.86 6.01
N PRO A 8 -2.89 28.03 7.24
CA PRO A 8 -3.26 29.16 8.09
C PRO A 8 -2.79 30.47 7.45
N ILE A 9 -3.58 31.54 7.63
CA ILE A 9 -3.22 32.88 7.16
C ILE A 9 -2.10 33.42 8.04
N ARG A 10 -1.09 34.03 7.41
CA ARG A 10 -0.11 34.87 8.09
C ARG A 10 -0.55 36.32 7.97
N TYR A 11 -0.67 36.99 9.12
CA TYR A 11 -0.80 38.44 9.16
C TYR A 11 0.54 39.10 8.85
N LEU A 12 0.50 40.29 8.29
CA LEU A 12 1.68 41.12 8.06
C LEU A 12 2.22 41.63 9.40
N GLN A 13 3.53 41.86 9.48
CA GLN A 13 4.13 42.53 10.63
C GLN A 13 3.74 44.02 10.62
N HIS A 14 3.67 44.63 11.79
CA HIS A 14 3.47 46.08 11.89
C HIS A 14 4.64 46.81 11.23
N PRO A 15 4.40 47.79 10.33
CA PRO A 15 5.46 48.60 9.77
C PRO A 15 6.13 49.44 10.85
N HIS A 16 7.41 49.80 10.64
CA HIS A 16 8.04 50.83 11.45
C HIS A 16 7.41 52.19 11.10
N ILE A 17 7.11 52.99 12.11
CA ILE A 17 6.42 54.28 11.98
C ILE A 17 7.21 55.28 12.82
N ASP A 18 8.06 56.05 12.15
CA ASP A 18 8.98 57.01 12.78
C ASP A 18 8.33 58.37 13.10
N ASP A 19 7.21 58.68 12.44
CA ASP A 19 6.47 59.94 12.57
C ASP A 19 5.06 59.71 13.15
N GLN A 20 4.64 60.60 14.06
CA GLN A 20 3.37 60.50 14.78
C GLN A 20 2.20 61.19 14.05
N ASP A 21 2.48 62.04 13.07
CA ASP A 21 1.46 62.76 12.28
C ASP A 21 1.12 62.05 10.95
N THR A 22 1.56 60.80 10.75
CA THR A 22 1.27 59.99 9.55
C THR A 22 -0.11 59.32 9.61
N ASP A 23 -0.92 59.47 8.55
CA ASP A 23 -2.19 58.75 8.39
C ASP A 23 -1.98 57.22 8.25
N LEU A 24 -2.77 56.44 8.99
CA LEU A 24 -2.65 54.98 9.04
C LEU A 24 -4.00 54.28 8.79
N TRP A 25 -4.01 53.30 7.89
CA TRP A 25 -5.17 52.47 7.62
C TRP A 25 -5.06 51.13 8.34
N VAL A 26 -6.08 50.74 9.10
CA VAL A 26 -6.07 49.54 9.95
C VAL A 26 -7.22 48.61 9.60
N ILE A 27 -6.96 47.30 9.56
CA ILE A 27 -7.99 46.26 9.43
C ILE A 27 -8.32 45.74 10.85
N PRO A 28 -9.46 46.11 11.46
CA PRO A 28 -9.69 45.88 12.90
C PRO A 28 -9.69 44.39 13.31
N GLU A 29 -10.14 43.49 12.44
CA GLU A 29 -10.23 42.06 12.75
C GLU A 29 -8.92 41.29 12.62
N THR A 30 -7.91 41.85 11.92
CA THR A 30 -6.54 41.27 11.83
C THR A 30 -5.51 42.09 12.59
N ASN A 31 -5.86 43.33 12.97
CA ASN A 31 -4.98 44.34 13.54
C ASN A 31 -3.74 44.64 12.67
N GLU A 32 -3.85 44.43 11.36
CA GLU A 32 -2.83 44.82 10.37
C GLU A 32 -2.94 46.32 10.08
N VAL A 33 -1.78 46.99 10.01
CA VAL A 33 -1.64 48.44 9.84
C VAL A 33 -0.89 48.72 8.54
N PHE A 34 -1.36 49.71 7.77
CA PHE A 34 -0.87 50.07 6.45
C PHE A 34 -0.58 51.57 6.40
N VAL A 35 0.57 51.92 5.80
CA VAL A 35 1.00 53.32 5.53
C VAL A 35 0.65 53.74 4.09
N SER A 36 -0.04 52.87 3.33
CA SER A 36 -0.58 53.16 2.00
C SER A 36 -2.01 52.67 1.90
N TYR A 37 -2.89 53.52 1.35
CA TYR A 37 -4.30 53.22 1.15
C TYR A 37 -4.52 52.10 0.12
N ASP A 38 -3.72 52.05 -0.94
CA ASP A 38 -3.84 51.03 -1.99
C ASP A 38 -3.46 49.65 -1.45
N ALA A 39 -2.39 49.55 -0.66
CA ALA A 39 -2.00 48.31 0.02
C ALA A 39 -3.08 47.83 1.02
N TYR A 40 -3.75 48.76 1.70
CA TYR A 40 -4.92 48.46 2.53
C TYR A 40 -6.10 47.93 1.68
N LEU A 41 -6.40 48.54 0.53
CA LEU A 41 -7.47 48.11 -0.37
C LEU A 41 -7.21 46.70 -0.94
N GLU A 42 -5.99 46.42 -1.42
CA GLU A 42 -5.62 45.08 -1.91
C GLU A 42 -5.77 44.01 -0.83
N ARG A 43 -5.30 44.30 0.41
CA ARG A 43 -5.46 43.38 1.55
C ARG A 43 -6.92 43.17 1.91
N MET A 44 -7.71 44.24 1.90
CA MET A 44 -9.12 44.22 2.21
C MET A 44 -9.92 43.41 1.16
N ASP A 45 -9.60 43.54 -0.12
CA ASP A 45 -10.25 42.78 -1.20
C ASP A 45 -9.78 41.32 -1.25
N PHE A 46 -8.52 41.03 -0.90
CA PHE A 46 -8.08 39.66 -0.58
C PHE A 46 -8.97 39.04 0.50
N TYR A 47 -9.24 39.74 1.59
CA TYR A 47 -10.10 39.25 2.68
C TYR A 47 -11.60 39.18 2.34
N LYS A 48 -12.13 40.08 1.50
CA LYS A 48 -13.50 39.97 0.96
C LYS A 48 -13.66 38.80 -0.02
N SER A 49 -12.58 38.31 -0.64
CA SER A 49 -12.65 37.22 -1.61
C SER A 49 -13.20 35.92 -0.98
N LYS A 50 -14.11 35.23 -1.67
CA LYS A 50 -14.79 34.00 -1.18
C LYS A 50 -13.92 32.74 -1.26
N ARG A 51 -12.66 32.83 -0.81
CA ARG A 51 -11.62 31.80 -0.98
C ARG A 51 -11.19 31.14 0.34
N PHE A 52 -11.84 31.47 1.45
CA PHE A 52 -11.46 31.02 2.79
C PHE A 52 -12.29 29.83 3.27
N THR A 53 -11.76 29.11 4.27
CA THR A 53 -12.37 27.96 4.91
C THR A 53 -12.27 28.07 6.43
N CYS A 54 -13.36 27.83 7.14
CA CYS A 54 -13.35 27.73 8.59
C CYS A 54 -12.76 26.38 9.03
N GLU A 55 -11.72 26.39 9.85
CA GLU A 55 -11.07 25.17 10.34
C GLU A 55 -11.96 24.32 11.26
N VAL A 56 -12.91 24.96 11.95
CA VAL A 56 -13.77 24.33 12.97
C VAL A 56 -15.02 23.70 12.34
N SER A 57 -15.75 24.47 11.51
CA SER A 57 -16.97 23.99 10.84
C SER A 57 -16.71 23.29 9.51
N GLY A 58 -15.49 23.37 8.97
CA GLY A 58 -15.11 22.80 7.67
C GLY A 58 -15.72 23.52 6.44
N ARG A 59 -16.56 24.54 6.65
CA ARG A 59 -17.22 25.28 5.55
C ARG A 59 -16.21 26.11 4.77
N SER A 60 -16.14 25.87 3.47
CA SER A 60 -15.35 26.60 2.47
C SER A 60 -16.21 27.59 1.67
N GLY A 61 -15.59 28.43 0.85
CA GLY A 61 -16.29 29.41 0.01
C GLY A 61 -16.76 30.66 0.76
N LEU A 62 -16.21 30.90 1.95
CA LEU A 62 -16.48 32.08 2.77
C LEU A 62 -15.46 33.20 2.45
N ASN A 63 -15.83 34.45 2.73
CA ASN A 63 -14.84 35.51 2.91
C ASN A 63 -14.13 35.35 4.28
N PHE A 64 -13.06 36.09 4.51
CA PHE A 64 -12.25 35.97 5.74
C PHE A 64 -13.09 36.25 6.99
N PHE A 65 -13.86 37.33 7.00
CA PHE A 65 -14.66 37.77 8.15
C PHE A 65 -15.79 36.79 8.49
N ASP A 66 -16.43 36.17 7.49
CA ASP A 66 -17.45 35.13 7.68
C ASP A 66 -16.83 33.79 8.12
N ALA A 67 -15.64 33.46 7.63
CA ALA A 67 -14.90 32.30 8.12
C ALA A 67 -14.44 32.49 9.57
N LEU A 68 -14.02 33.71 9.94
CA LEU A 68 -13.63 34.11 11.29
C LEU A 68 -14.84 34.09 12.24
N ARG A 69 -15.98 34.68 11.83
CA ARG A 69 -17.24 34.60 12.59
C ARG A 69 -17.70 33.14 12.76
N SER A 70 -17.63 32.31 11.72
CA SER A 70 -17.95 30.88 11.82
C SER A 70 -16.98 30.11 12.71
N GLU A 71 -15.72 30.54 12.82
CA GLU A 71 -14.72 29.90 13.66
C GLU A 71 -14.89 30.27 15.14
N GLN A 72 -15.10 31.56 15.43
CA GLN A 72 -15.42 32.04 16.78
C GLN A 72 -16.73 31.45 17.30
N ALA A 73 -17.79 31.39 16.46
CA ALA A 73 -19.06 30.78 16.84
C ALA A 73 -18.91 29.28 17.12
N GLY A 74 -18.25 28.53 16.22
CA GLY A 74 -17.99 27.10 16.42
C GLY A 74 -17.10 26.82 17.64
N SER A 75 -16.11 27.67 17.93
CA SER A 75 -15.30 27.51 19.14
C SER A 75 -16.13 27.70 20.41
N ARG A 76 -17.01 28.72 20.46
CA ARG A 76 -17.93 28.93 21.59
C ARG A 76 -18.88 27.76 21.77
N GLU A 77 -19.49 27.25 20.70
CA GLU A 77 -20.39 26.08 20.75
C GLU A 77 -19.67 24.84 21.33
N ILE A 78 -18.42 24.59 20.94
CA ILE A 78 -17.58 23.50 21.46
C ILE A 78 -17.17 23.76 22.93
N ASP A 79 -16.81 24.99 23.26
CA ASP A 79 -16.45 25.44 24.62
C ASP A 79 -17.67 25.62 25.55
N GLU A 80 -18.89 25.50 25.05
CA GLU A 80 -20.12 25.44 25.85
C GLU A 80 -20.56 23.97 26.02
N ALA A 81 -20.58 23.19 24.94
CA ALA A 81 -21.05 21.80 24.94
C ALA A 81 -20.11 20.80 25.65
N PHE A 82 -18.80 21.05 25.74
CA PHE A 82 -17.87 20.09 26.36
C PHE A 82 -17.93 20.14 27.91
N PRO A 83 -18.12 19.01 28.62
CA PRO A 83 -18.34 19.01 30.08
C PRO A 83 -17.28 19.75 30.89
N GLN A 84 -17.69 20.72 31.71
CA GLN A 84 -16.77 21.60 32.45
C GLN A 84 -15.84 20.83 33.40
N ALA A 85 -16.35 19.79 34.08
CA ALA A 85 -15.59 18.93 34.98
C ALA A 85 -14.43 18.17 34.29
N LEU A 86 -14.54 17.90 32.98
CA LEU A 86 -13.52 17.17 32.23
C LEU A 86 -12.45 18.08 31.60
N ARG A 87 -12.65 19.39 31.55
CA ARG A 87 -11.75 20.32 30.84
C ARG A 87 -10.34 20.31 31.42
N ASP A 88 -10.20 20.58 32.71
CA ASP A 88 -8.89 20.62 33.37
C ASP A 88 -8.16 19.25 33.33
N PRO A 89 -8.80 18.12 33.69
CA PRO A 89 -8.18 16.81 33.56
C PRO A 89 -7.73 16.45 32.13
N VAL A 90 -8.57 16.70 31.12
CA VAL A 90 -8.23 16.39 29.72
C VAL A 90 -7.09 17.27 29.22
N LEU A 91 -7.11 18.57 29.53
CA LEU A 91 -6.03 19.48 29.14
C LEU A 91 -4.69 19.09 29.79
N ARG A 92 -4.69 18.69 31.07
CA ARG A 92 -3.49 18.17 31.75
C ARG A 92 -2.98 16.85 31.16
N ARG A 93 -3.86 15.96 30.71
CA ARG A 93 -3.49 14.68 30.06
C ARG A 93 -2.97 14.85 28.63
N VAL A 94 -3.41 15.88 27.92
CA VAL A 94 -2.93 16.22 26.57
C VAL A 94 -1.61 17.00 26.63
N GLN A 95 -1.42 17.87 27.62
CA GLN A 95 -0.20 18.65 27.80
C GLN A 95 1.04 17.76 27.80
N PHE A 96 2.03 18.13 27.00
CA PHE A 96 3.28 17.40 26.78
C PHE A 96 3.16 15.99 26.18
N SER A 97 1.96 15.54 25.79
CA SER A 97 1.82 14.30 25.00
C SER A 97 2.61 14.40 23.69
N THR A 98 3.34 13.36 23.33
CA THR A 98 4.12 13.27 22.08
C THR A 98 3.39 12.51 20.96
N THR A 99 2.13 12.10 21.21
CA THR A 99 1.33 11.27 20.29
C THR A 99 1.21 11.91 18.91
N SER A 100 1.67 11.17 17.88
CA SER A 100 2.02 11.75 16.58
C SER A 100 0.83 12.25 15.74
N ARG A 101 -0.40 11.80 16.02
CA ARG A 101 -1.63 12.18 15.30
C ARG A 101 -2.76 12.51 16.28
N ILE A 102 -3.55 13.55 15.98
CA ILE A 102 -4.68 13.96 16.81
C ILE A 102 -5.73 12.86 16.99
N ASP A 103 -5.95 12.02 15.98
CA ASP A 103 -6.89 10.90 16.07
C ASP A 103 -6.44 9.82 17.07
N ASN A 104 -5.13 9.53 17.13
CA ASN A 104 -4.57 8.62 18.14
C ASN A 104 -4.68 9.23 19.55
N LEU A 105 -4.35 10.52 19.68
CA LEU A 105 -4.48 11.25 20.95
C LEU A 105 -5.93 11.28 21.46
N VAL A 106 -6.90 11.47 20.57
CA VAL A 106 -8.33 11.40 20.89
C VAL A 106 -8.74 9.98 21.30
N GLU A 107 -8.19 8.94 20.66
CA GLU A 107 -8.45 7.55 21.05
C GLU A 107 -7.86 7.23 22.44
N GLU A 108 -6.61 7.62 22.70
CA GLU A 108 -5.93 7.48 24.01
C GLU A 108 -6.74 8.18 25.12
N VAL A 109 -6.96 9.49 24.98
CA VAL A 109 -7.69 10.29 25.98
C VAL A 109 -9.15 9.83 26.13
N PHE A 110 -9.81 9.37 25.07
CA PHE A 110 -11.14 8.78 25.21
C PHE A 110 -11.12 7.49 26.02
N ASN A 111 -10.11 6.62 25.84
CA ASN A 111 -10.00 5.37 26.59
C ASN A 111 -9.58 5.57 28.05
N ASP A 112 -8.80 6.60 28.34
CA ASP A 112 -8.43 6.97 29.71
C ASP A 112 -9.65 7.53 30.48
N PHE A 113 -10.50 8.34 29.82
CA PHE A 113 -11.60 9.06 30.49
C PHE A 113 -12.99 8.41 30.39
N LYS A 114 -13.24 7.48 29.46
CA LYS A 114 -14.56 6.85 29.24
C LYS A 114 -15.21 6.28 30.52
N ASN A 115 -14.40 5.72 31.41
CA ASN A 115 -14.81 5.08 32.67
C ASN A 115 -14.27 5.84 33.90
N ASP A 116 -13.65 7.01 33.74
CA ASP A 116 -13.08 7.78 34.84
C ASP A 116 -13.88 9.08 35.02
N PHE A 117 -14.55 9.23 36.16
CA PHE A 117 -15.55 10.29 36.39
C PHE A 117 -15.02 11.38 37.31
N TYR A 118 -15.49 12.62 37.22
CA TYR A 118 -14.87 13.76 37.92
C TYR A 118 -15.88 14.63 38.71
N PRO A 119 -15.48 15.24 39.84
CA PRO A 119 -16.35 16.15 40.60
C PRO A 119 -16.99 17.26 39.75
N GLY A 120 -18.29 17.48 39.95
CA GLY A 120 -19.13 18.38 39.15
C GLY A 120 -19.73 17.74 37.89
N GLU A 121 -19.43 16.48 37.60
CA GLU A 121 -19.95 15.77 36.42
C GLU A 121 -21.34 15.15 36.65
N LEU A 122 -22.23 15.29 35.67
CA LEU A 122 -23.55 14.65 35.65
C LEU A 122 -23.42 13.19 35.21
N VAL A 123 -23.90 12.27 36.06
CA VAL A 123 -23.80 10.81 35.88
C VAL A 123 -25.13 10.13 36.23
N THR A 124 -25.29 8.88 35.82
CA THR A 124 -26.31 7.97 36.35
C THR A 124 -25.63 7.03 37.34
N ALA A 125 -26.03 7.09 38.61
CA ALA A 125 -25.69 6.08 39.61
C ALA A 125 -26.67 4.90 39.50
N ILE A 126 -26.17 3.69 39.72
CA ILE A 126 -26.96 2.46 39.82
C ILE A 126 -26.89 2.00 41.28
N LEU A 127 -28.04 1.90 41.95
CA LEU A 127 -28.11 1.42 43.34
C LEU A 127 -28.20 -0.11 43.40
N HIS A 128 -28.05 -0.68 44.61
CA HIS A 128 -28.11 -2.13 44.84
C HIS A 128 -29.47 -2.79 44.56
N ASP A 129 -30.51 -2.00 44.29
CA ASP A 129 -31.85 -2.43 43.86
C ASP A 129 -32.07 -2.25 42.34
N ASP A 130 -30.98 -2.12 41.57
CA ASP A 130 -30.93 -1.78 40.14
C ASP A 130 -31.58 -0.43 39.77
N THR A 131 -32.03 0.38 40.74
CA THR A 131 -32.60 1.70 40.44
C THR A 131 -31.53 2.65 39.92
N ARG A 132 -31.92 3.43 38.89
CA ARG A 132 -31.02 4.33 38.17
C ARG A 132 -31.39 5.77 38.46
N LEU A 133 -30.51 6.47 39.16
CA LEU A 133 -30.72 7.84 39.60
C LEU A 133 -29.67 8.76 38.98
N THR A 134 -30.13 9.82 38.32
CA THR A 134 -29.25 10.87 37.80
C THR A 134 -28.75 11.75 38.94
N GLY A 135 -27.45 12.05 38.96
CA GLY A 135 -26.86 12.89 40.00
C GLY A 135 -25.50 13.46 39.61
N TYR A 136 -24.96 14.33 40.46
CA TYR A 136 -23.67 14.96 40.24
C TYR A 136 -22.60 14.30 41.11
N VAL A 137 -21.46 13.93 40.52
CA VAL A 137 -20.30 13.48 41.30
C VAL A 137 -19.87 14.62 42.21
N ARG A 138 -19.96 14.42 43.53
CA ARG A 138 -19.46 15.35 44.55
C ARG A 138 -17.98 15.13 44.79
N GLU A 139 -17.59 13.88 45.00
CA GLU A 139 -16.24 13.51 45.43
C GLU A 139 -15.83 12.15 44.82
N LYS A 140 -14.52 11.95 44.68
CA LYS A 140 -13.89 10.78 44.07
C LYS A 140 -12.68 10.36 44.89
N ALA A 141 -12.72 9.15 45.44
CA ALA A 141 -11.57 8.52 46.08
C ALA A 141 -10.98 7.47 45.13
N LYS A 142 -9.75 7.68 44.64
CA LYS A 142 -8.97 6.63 43.96
C LYS A 142 -8.14 5.87 44.98
N PHE A 143 -8.22 4.53 44.96
CA PHE A 143 -7.44 3.65 45.81
C PHE A 143 -6.39 2.94 44.94
N ALA A 144 -5.12 3.07 45.30
CA ALA A 144 -4.02 2.46 44.57
C ALA A 144 -4.01 0.92 44.66
N GLU A 145 -3.41 0.27 43.67
CA GLU A 145 -3.16 -1.16 43.66
C GLU A 145 -2.25 -1.56 44.83
N ILE A 146 -2.50 -2.74 45.42
CA ILE A 146 -1.67 -3.29 46.50
C ILE A 146 -1.04 -4.60 46.00
N LYS A 147 0.27 -4.57 45.76
CA LYS A 147 1.09 -5.76 45.48
C LYS A 147 1.66 -6.35 46.77
N GLY A 148 1.75 -7.68 46.84
CA GLY A 148 2.44 -8.40 47.91
C GLY A 148 3.95 -8.42 47.74
N LEU A 149 4.66 -8.96 48.73
CA LEU A 149 6.11 -9.12 48.70
C LEU A 149 6.58 -10.00 47.51
N ASP A 150 5.77 -10.99 47.12
CA ASP A 150 6.02 -11.86 45.96
C ASP A 150 5.66 -11.20 44.61
N GLY A 151 5.47 -9.88 44.57
CA GLY A 151 5.07 -9.11 43.37
C GLY A 151 3.63 -9.31 42.89
N LYS A 152 2.94 -10.35 43.37
CA LYS A 152 1.55 -10.69 43.00
C LYS A 152 0.58 -9.64 43.55
N VAL A 153 -0.40 -9.24 42.73
CA VAL A 153 -1.46 -8.30 43.12
C VAL A 153 -2.35 -8.95 44.19
N ILE A 154 -2.52 -8.26 45.32
CA ILE A 154 -3.44 -8.64 46.41
C ILE A 154 -4.80 -7.96 46.21
N ARG A 155 -4.79 -6.72 45.70
CA ARG A 155 -6.01 -5.94 45.44
C ARG A 155 -5.74 -4.92 44.33
N ASP A 156 -6.54 -4.98 43.28
CA ASP A 156 -6.48 -4.04 42.16
C ASP A 156 -6.75 -2.58 42.58
N ALA A 157 -6.35 -1.64 41.72
CA ALA A 157 -6.76 -0.24 41.87
C ALA A 157 -8.24 -0.06 41.51
N PHE A 158 -8.97 0.72 42.32
CA PHE A 158 -10.37 1.05 42.05
C PHE A 158 -10.70 2.47 42.54
N SER A 159 -11.79 3.04 42.02
CA SER A 159 -12.34 4.30 42.49
C SER A 159 -13.66 4.09 43.25
N ARG A 160 -13.99 5.02 44.13
CA ARG A 160 -15.35 5.22 44.64
C ARG A 160 -15.79 6.66 44.44
N TYR A 161 -17.06 6.84 44.14
CA TYR A 161 -17.68 8.11 43.81
C TYR A 161 -18.84 8.36 44.77
N PHE A 162 -18.87 9.56 45.35
CA PHE A 162 -20.04 10.08 46.06
C PHE A 162 -20.86 10.87 45.05
N VAL A 163 -22.06 10.39 44.72
CA VAL A 163 -22.97 11.01 43.75
C VAL A 163 -24.13 11.66 44.50
N ARG A 164 -24.22 12.99 44.44
CA ARG A 164 -25.29 13.76 45.06
C ARG A 164 -26.52 13.78 44.16
N LEU A 165 -27.67 13.40 44.71
CA LEU A 165 -28.93 13.30 43.98
C LEU A 165 -29.70 14.64 44.04
N PRO A 166 -30.11 15.23 42.90
CA PRO A 166 -30.91 16.45 42.89
C PRO A 166 -32.35 16.20 43.35
N ASP A 167 -32.91 15.03 43.01
CA ASP A 167 -34.29 14.64 43.32
C ASP A 167 -34.48 14.25 44.80
N ARG A 168 -33.39 14.07 45.54
CA ARG A 168 -33.37 13.72 46.98
C ARG A 168 -32.35 14.59 47.73
N PRO A 169 -32.67 15.87 48.02
CA PRO A 169 -31.72 16.83 48.60
C PRO A 169 -31.30 16.45 50.02
N GLY A 170 -30.20 15.71 50.13
CA GLY A 170 -29.63 15.20 51.39
C GLY A 170 -29.11 13.77 51.29
N GLU A 171 -29.54 13.01 50.29
CA GLU A 171 -29.02 11.66 50.01
C GLU A 171 -27.84 11.71 49.03
N GLU A 172 -26.82 10.91 49.30
CA GLU A 172 -25.65 10.72 48.43
C GLU A 172 -25.43 9.21 48.21
N ALA A 173 -25.35 8.81 46.94
CA ALA A 173 -25.07 7.43 46.56
C ALA A 173 -23.56 7.20 46.52
N LEU A 174 -23.06 6.21 47.27
CA LEU A 174 -21.68 5.74 47.19
C LEU A 174 -21.60 4.58 46.19
N VAL A 175 -20.97 4.81 45.05
CA VAL A 175 -20.84 3.82 43.96
C VAL A 175 -19.39 3.58 43.58
N ASP A 176 -19.09 2.41 43.02
CA ASP A 176 -17.79 2.06 42.43
C ASP A 176 -17.79 2.27 40.90
N ASP A 177 -16.67 1.96 40.23
CA ASP A 177 -16.51 2.11 38.76
C ASP A 177 -17.49 1.27 37.91
N ASN A 178 -18.16 0.25 38.47
CA ASN A 178 -19.16 -0.56 37.75
C ASN A 178 -20.58 0.01 37.86
N HIS A 179 -20.88 0.69 38.98
CA HIS A 179 -22.21 1.19 39.34
C HIS A 179 -22.44 2.67 38.98
N ILE A 180 -21.63 3.23 38.08
CA ILE A 180 -21.68 4.62 37.63
C ILE A 180 -21.54 4.70 36.09
N VAL A 181 -22.41 5.48 35.44
CA VAL A 181 -22.48 5.54 33.97
C VAL A 181 -22.66 6.98 33.47
N ARG A 182 -21.92 7.35 32.42
CA ARG A 182 -22.02 8.64 31.72
C ARG A 182 -23.02 8.55 30.57
N ASP A 183 -23.77 9.61 30.27
CA ASP A 183 -24.55 9.64 29.02
C ASP A 183 -23.61 9.56 27.81
N ARG A 184 -23.85 8.56 26.95
CA ARG A 184 -23.13 8.30 25.71
C ARG A 184 -23.20 9.46 24.70
N LYS A 185 -24.14 10.39 24.87
CA LYS A 185 -24.25 11.63 24.06
C LYS A 185 -23.31 12.75 24.53
N VAL A 186 -22.94 12.78 25.81
CA VAL A 186 -22.28 13.94 26.46
C VAL A 186 -20.75 13.89 26.32
N PHE A 187 -20.16 12.71 26.29
CA PHE A 187 -18.72 12.53 26.05
C PHE A 187 -18.50 11.61 24.83
N THR A 188 -18.30 12.21 23.67
CA THR A 188 -18.06 11.51 22.40
C THR A 188 -16.67 11.80 21.86
N LYS A 189 -16.10 10.85 21.10
CA LYS A 189 -14.81 11.05 20.39
C LYS A 189 -14.82 12.27 19.46
N GLN A 190 -15.99 12.61 18.88
CA GLN A 190 -16.13 13.78 18.02
C GLN A 190 -16.05 15.09 18.83
N MET A 191 -16.77 15.19 19.95
CA MET A 191 -16.67 16.36 20.84
C MET A 191 -15.26 16.49 21.44
N LEU A 192 -14.63 15.38 21.84
CA LEU A 192 -13.26 15.38 22.35
C LEU A 192 -12.25 15.82 21.27
N ARG A 193 -12.39 15.37 20.02
CA ARG A 193 -11.57 15.82 18.89
C ARG A 193 -11.71 17.32 18.66
N SER A 194 -12.93 17.84 18.68
CA SER A 194 -13.22 19.26 18.54
C SER A 194 -12.62 20.09 19.68
N PHE A 195 -12.82 19.66 20.94
CA PHE A 195 -12.28 20.33 22.12
C PHE A 195 -10.75 20.36 22.11
N ILE A 196 -10.09 19.22 21.86
CA ILE A 196 -8.62 19.16 21.76
C ILE A 196 -8.12 20.09 20.64
N LYS A 197 -8.70 20.00 19.42
CA LYS A 197 -8.29 20.85 18.28
C LYS A 197 -8.43 22.35 18.58
N ASN A 198 -9.45 22.76 19.33
CA ASN A 198 -9.65 24.16 19.69
C ASN A 198 -8.72 24.63 20.82
N THR A 199 -8.28 23.74 21.71
CA THR A 199 -7.59 24.13 22.95
C THR A 199 -6.06 23.97 22.93
N VAL A 200 -5.50 23.14 22.04
CA VAL A 200 -4.05 22.90 21.97
C VAL A 200 -3.44 23.30 20.62
N THR A 201 -2.11 23.42 20.61
CA THR A 201 -1.24 23.61 19.45
C THR A 201 -0.10 22.58 19.48
N ARG A 202 0.63 22.44 18.38
CA ARG A 202 1.83 21.60 18.29
C ARG A 202 2.73 22.08 17.15
N GLU A 203 4.05 21.99 17.35
CA GLU A 203 5.05 22.36 16.36
C GLU A 203 5.20 21.32 15.23
N GLY A 204 5.69 21.75 14.07
CA GLY A 204 5.71 20.94 12.84
C GLY A 204 6.68 19.75 12.80
N TRP A 205 7.40 19.45 13.89
CA TRP A 205 8.43 18.39 13.91
C TRP A 205 7.94 17.07 14.53
N ASN A 206 8.66 15.99 14.22
CA ASN A 206 8.29 14.63 14.60
C ASN A 206 8.56 14.35 16.08
N GLY A 207 7.48 14.13 16.85
CA GLY A 207 7.55 13.97 18.30
C GLY A 207 7.63 15.30 19.07
N ALA A 208 7.20 16.41 18.47
CA ALA A 208 6.89 17.65 19.18
C ALA A 208 5.74 17.42 20.18
N PRO A 209 5.81 17.98 21.39
CA PRO A 209 4.71 17.88 22.36
C PRO A 209 3.47 18.66 21.90
N TRP A 210 2.28 18.19 22.30
CA TRP A 210 1.06 19.00 22.29
C TRP A 210 1.08 19.98 23.47
N LEU A 211 0.74 21.25 23.19
CA LEU A 211 0.77 22.36 24.15
C LEU A 211 -0.58 23.06 24.23
N VAL A 212 -1.14 23.20 25.43
CA VAL A 212 -2.35 23.98 25.68
C VAL A 212 -2.07 25.47 25.36
N LYS A 213 -2.99 26.11 24.63
CA LYS A 213 -2.87 27.52 24.23
C LYS A 213 -2.66 28.43 25.46
N PRO A 214 -1.78 29.45 25.42
CA PRO A 214 -1.41 30.25 26.59
C PRO A 214 -2.59 30.82 27.40
N GLU A 215 -3.64 31.30 26.73
CA GLU A 215 -4.87 31.81 27.37
C GLU A 215 -5.55 30.76 28.26
N ILE A 216 -5.59 29.52 27.77
CA ILE A 216 -6.27 28.39 28.39
C ILE A 216 -5.37 27.79 29.47
N ALA A 217 -4.06 27.71 29.23
CA ALA A 217 -3.08 27.28 30.21
C ALA A 217 -3.05 28.22 31.42
N ARG A 218 -3.11 29.55 31.20
CA ARG A 218 -3.28 30.55 32.28
C ARG A 218 -4.60 30.37 33.03
N ARG A 219 -5.73 30.16 32.33
CA ARG A 219 -7.05 29.95 32.95
C ARG A 219 -7.09 28.72 33.86
N PHE A 220 -6.45 27.62 33.46
CA PHE A 220 -6.46 26.35 34.18
C PHE A 220 -5.24 26.12 35.08
N ARG A 221 -4.26 27.04 35.11
CA ARG A 221 -2.97 26.83 35.82
C ARG A 221 -2.30 25.53 35.39
N ILE A 222 -2.08 25.41 34.09
CA ILE A 222 -1.31 24.34 33.45
C ILE A 222 0.05 24.92 33.07
N ASP A 223 1.12 24.23 33.48
CA ASP A 223 2.48 24.66 33.17
C ASP A 223 2.77 24.52 31.67
N THR A 224 3.27 25.58 31.05
CA THR A 224 3.66 25.63 29.62
C THR A 224 5.16 25.48 29.42
N THR A 225 5.97 25.41 30.47
CA THR A 225 7.42 25.18 30.35
C THR A 225 7.69 23.76 29.86
N VAL A 226 8.23 23.64 28.65
CA VAL A 226 8.46 22.33 28.03
C VAL A 226 9.61 21.63 28.76
N PRO A 227 9.41 20.42 29.33
CA PRO A 227 10.46 19.68 30.01
C PRO A 227 11.70 19.49 29.14
N ALA A 228 12.90 19.59 29.72
CA ALA A 228 14.15 19.63 28.96
C ALA A 228 14.33 18.47 27.98
N HIS A 229 13.86 17.26 28.29
CA HIS A 229 13.93 16.07 27.42
C HIS A 229 12.93 16.10 26.22
N LEU A 230 11.98 17.04 26.21
CA LEU A 230 11.02 17.26 25.12
C LEU A 230 11.39 18.45 24.23
N LEU A 231 12.37 19.29 24.63
CA LEU A 231 12.87 20.40 23.82
C LEU A 231 13.51 19.91 22.51
N TYR A 232 13.28 20.67 21.44
CA TYR A 232 13.88 20.40 20.13
C TYR A 232 15.42 20.42 20.20
N SER A 233 16.01 21.40 20.91
CA SER A 233 17.45 21.52 21.14
C SER A 233 18.05 20.26 21.76
N THR A 234 17.42 19.71 22.81
CA THR A 234 17.87 18.47 23.47
C THR A 234 17.78 17.26 22.56
N LYS A 235 16.72 17.14 21.74
CA LYS A 235 16.62 16.04 20.76
C LYS A 235 17.61 16.17 19.60
N VAL A 236 17.92 17.40 19.16
CA VAL A 236 19.00 17.66 18.19
C VAL A 236 20.37 17.37 18.81
N ALA A 237 20.60 17.74 20.07
CA ALA A 237 21.82 17.44 20.80
C ALA A 237 22.01 15.94 21.02
N ALA A 238 20.95 15.21 21.42
CA ALA A 238 20.95 13.75 21.53
C ALA A 238 21.28 13.10 20.18
N LYS A 239 20.59 13.48 19.09
CA LYS A 239 20.85 12.95 17.75
C LYS A 239 22.24 13.31 17.22
N LYS A 240 22.80 14.47 17.60
CA LYS A 240 24.17 14.87 17.30
C LYS A 240 25.19 14.09 18.14
N ALA A 241 24.86 13.72 19.38
CA ALA A 241 25.68 12.88 20.25
C ALA A 241 25.66 11.40 19.84
N GLU A 242 24.51 10.86 19.44
CA GLU A 242 24.36 9.54 18.80
C GLU A 242 25.26 9.48 17.55
N LYS A 243 25.15 10.49 16.67
CA LYS A 243 26.01 10.58 15.47
C LYS A 243 27.51 10.67 15.83
N ARG A 244 27.86 11.36 16.93
CA ARG A 244 29.24 11.50 17.42
C ARG A 244 29.77 10.20 18.06
N ASN A 245 28.92 9.42 18.72
CA ASN A 245 29.28 8.08 19.20
C ASN A 245 29.43 7.10 18.03
N SER A 246 28.59 7.16 16.99
CA SER A 246 28.81 6.33 15.79
C SER A 246 30.11 6.67 15.07
N THR A 247 30.51 7.95 14.97
CA THR A 247 31.82 8.30 14.39
C THR A 247 32.99 7.91 15.29
N ASN A 248 32.86 8.03 16.61
CA ASN A 248 33.92 7.62 17.55
C ASN A 248 34.05 6.09 17.70
N ALA A 249 33.02 5.32 17.35
CA ALA A 249 33.12 3.87 17.24
C ALA A 249 33.91 3.45 15.99
N VAL A 250 33.67 4.10 14.84
CA VAL A 250 34.41 3.87 13.60
C VAL A 250 35.89 4.28 13.72
N ALA A 251 36.17 5.42 14.35
CA ALA A 251 37.52 5.98 14.49
C ALA A 251 38.46 5.22 15.46
N LYS A 252 38.26 3.92 15.67
CA LYS A 252 39.05 3.10 16.60
C LYS A 252 39.53 1.74 16.09
N GLU A 253 39.20 1.36 14.85
CA GLU A 253 39.75 0.15 14.20
C GLU A 253 40.69 0.48 13.02
N GLU A 254 40.64 1.70 12.47
CA GLU A 254 41.55 2.14 11.39
C GLU A 254 42.89 2.69 11.88
N VAL A 255 43.73 1.84 12.49
CA VAL A 255 45.19 2.08 12.60
C VAL A 255 45.97 0.78 12.36
N ASP A 256 45.83 0.19 11.17
CA ASP A 256 46.96 -0.45 10.50
C ASP A 256 46.81 -0.44 8.95
N THR A 257 47.94 -0.27 8.24
CA THR A 257 48.14 -0.30 6.78
C THR A 257 46.93 -0.04 5.84
N GLY A 258 46.86 1.16 5.25
CA GLY A 258 45.91 1.49 4.18
C GLY A 258 46.47 1.37 2.76
N ASN A 259 45.56 1.31 1.77
CA ASN A 259 45.79 1.84 0.41
C ASN A 259 44.45 2.35 -0.17
N THR A 260 44.49 3.28 -1.11
CA THR A 260 43.37 4.19 -1.40
C THR A 260 42.52 3.84 -2.62
N SER A 261 41.20 3.78 -2.42
CA SER A 261 40.21 4.46 -3.28
C SER A 261 38.87 4.52 -2.52
N ALA A 262 38.24 5.69 -2.44
CA ALA A 262 37.14 5.94 -1.51
C ALA A 262 35.90 6.50 -2.23
N THR A 263 34.76 5.81 -2.08
CA THR A 263 33.46 6.27 -2.59
C THR A 263 32.49 6.44 -1.42
N TRP A 264 31.99 7.66 -1.23
CA TRP A 264 31.12 8.07 -0.12
C TRP A 264 29.89 8.85 -0.69
N PRO A 265 28.80 9.11 0.07
CA PRO A 265 27.71 8.14 0.12
C PRO A 265 26.34 8.73 -0.27
N THR A 266 25.59 8.02 -1.13
CA THR A 266 24.29 8.49 -1.67
C THR A 266 23.24 8.72 -0.57
N GLN A 267 22.83 9.98 -0.37
CA GLN A 267 21.87 10.34 0.68
C GLN A 267 20.42 9.95 0.32
N ARG A 268 19.87 8.94 1.02
CA ARG A 268 18.43 8.64 0.99
C ARG A 268 17.62 9.78 1.63
N PHE A 269 16.56 10.24 0.95
CA PHE A 269 15.52 11.06 1.57
C PHE A 269 14.53 10.20 2.38
N PRO A 270 13.81 10.77 3.38
CA PRO A 270 13.13 9.96 4.40
C PRO A 270 11.79 9.35 3.96
N GLU A 271 11.58 8.07 4.26
CA GLU A 271 10.31 7.38 3.95
C GLU A 271 9.12 7.84 4.81
N LEU A 272 7.96 7.99 4.17
CA LEU A 272 6.70 8.32 4.82
C LEU A 272 6.03 7.08 5.42
N LYS A 273 6.00 6.99 6.77
CA LYS A 273 5.34 5.87 7.48
C LYS A 273 3.84 5.78 7.15
N PRO A 274 3.31 4.59 6.77
CA PRO A 274 1.92 4.44 6.34
C PRO A 274 0.90 4.72 7.45
N ALA A 275 -0.31 5.10 7.06
CA ALA A 275 -1.43 5.29 7.96
C ALA A 275 -2.13 3.95 8.31
N PRO A 276 -2.50 3.72 9.59
CA PRO A 276 -3.27 2.52 9.96
C PRO A 276 -4.70 2.60 9.40
N LYS A 277 -5.13 1.57 8.67
CA LYS A 277 -6.53 1.43 8.23
C LYS A 277 -7.36 0.80 9.34
N SER A 278 -8.45 1.46 9.72
CA SER A 278 -9.38 1.01 10.77
C SER A 278 -10.10 -0.29 10.37
N LYS A 279 -10.01 -1.33 11.20
CA LYS A 279 -10.90 -2.50 11.13
C LYS A 279 -12.09 -2.30 12.08
N LYS A 280 -13.29 -2.69 11.63
CA LYS A 280 -14.51 -2.75 12.46
C LYS A 280 -15.06 -4.18 12.44
N GLY A 281 -15.46 -4.68 13.60
CA GLY A 281 -16.55 -5.67 13.71
C GLY A 281 -16.21 -7.15 13.59
N GLN A 282 -15.61 -7.72 14.64
CA GLN A 282 -15.94 -9.07 15.14
C GLN A 282 -15.63 -9.15 16.64
N GLN A 283 -16.43 -9.87 17.42
CA GLN A 283 -16.28 -9.99 18.88
C GLN A 283 -15.43 -11.22 19.25
N PRO A 284 -14.52 -11.12 20.23
CA PRO A 284 -13.99 -12.26 20.96
C PRO A 284 -14.78 -12.50 22.27
N GLN A 285 -14.83 -13.76 22.71
CA GLN A 285 -15.18 -14.13 24.09
C GLN A 285 -13.92 -14.15 24.98
N ASN A 286 -14.09 -14.36 26.29
CA ASN A 286 -13.06 -14.29 27.32
C ASN A 286 -11.85 -15.22 27.07
N GLY A 287 -10.64 -14.74 27.41
CA GLY A 287 -9.41 -15.53 27.43
C GLY A 287 -8.27 -14.75 28.08
N GLN A 288 -7.80 -15.23 29.23
CA GLN A 288 -6.85 -14.58 30.16
C GLN A 288 -5.57 -14.04 29.51
N VAL A 289 -5.05 -12.92 30.04
CA VAL A 289 -3.74 -12.35 29.68
C VAL A 289 -2.74 -12.65 30.80
N ALA A 290 -1.55 -13.11 30.44
CA ALA A 290 -0.39 -13.16 31.34
C ALA A 290 0.56 -12.00 31.02
N GLU A 291 1.09 -11.34 32.05
CA GLU A 291 1.86 -10.11 31.92
C GLU A 291 3.33 -10.34 32.34
N GLN A 292 4.28 -9.90 31.51
CA GLN A 292 5.70 -9.80 31.88
C GLN A 292 6.16 -8.35 31.72
N GLN A 293 6.33 -7.67 32.86
CA GLN A 293 6.90 -6.32 32.93
C GLN A 293 8.42 -6.42 33.14
N GLN A 294 9.20 -5.79 32.26
CA GLN A 294 10.66 -5.74 32.38
C GLN A 294 11.07 -4.49 33.17
N TYR A 295 11.65 -4.67 34.35
CA TYR A 295 12.08 -3.57 35.22
C TYR A 295 13.38 -2.93 34.74
N TYR A 296 13.49 -1.60 34.87
CA TYR A 296 14.68 -0.82 34.53
C TYR A 296 15.13 0.02 35.75
N TYR A 297 16.39 -0.08 36.14
CA TYR A 297 16.97 0.64 37.29
C TYR A 297 17.95 1.74 36.83
N PRO A 298 17.95 2.94 37.47
CA PRO A 298 18.90 4.02 37.16
C PRO A 298 20.18 3.94 38.03
N PRO A 299 21.35 4.34 37.50
CA PRO A 299 22.61 4.40 38.27
C PRO A 299 22.86 5.77 38.96
N GLN A 300 23.63 5.74 40.05
CA GLN A 300 24.19 6.90 40.78
C GLN A 300 25.64 6.55 41.25
N PRO A 301 26.50 7.55 41.60
CA PRO A 301 27.96 7.44 41.40
C PRO A 301 28.84 7.33 42.67
N HIS A 302 30.14 7.12 42.47
CA HIS A 302 31.20 7.32 43.48
C HIS A 302 32.55 7.78 42.87
N ASP A 303 33.16 8.79 43.50
CA ASP A 303 34.61 9.11 43.51
C ASP A 303 35.25 8.46 44.78
N VAL A 304 36.55 8.51 45.17
CA VAL A 304 37.57 9.58 45.20
C VAL A 304 39.03 9.03 45.38
N HIS A 305 39.91 9.28 44.41
CA HIS A 305 41.34 9.74 44.52
C HIS A 305 42.45 8.89 45.29
N PRO A 306 43.74 9.34 45.52
CA PRO A 306 45.01 8.61 45.19
C PRO A 306 45.77 7.91 46.39
N ASP A 307 47.08 7.53 46.45
CA ASP A 307 48.37 8.02 45.85
C ASP A 307 49.61 7.03 45.86
N HIS A 308 50.85 7.54 45.67
CA HIS A 308 52.10 6.88 45.19
C HIS A 308 53.14 6.24 46.19
N ALA A 309 53.81 5.16 45.70
CA ALA A 309 55.27 4.77 45.69
C ALA A 309 56.21 4.69 46.94
N TYR A 310 57.17 3.70 46.96
CA TYR A 310 58.58 3.78 47.46
C TYR A 310 59.41 2.44 47.28
N PRO A 311 60.77 2.47 47.08
CA PRO A 311 61.70 1.28 47.05
C PRO A 311 63.00 1.47 47.92
N PRO A 312 64.15 0.72 47.84
CA PRO A 312 64.48 -0.72 47.60
C PRO A 312 65.58 -1.36 48.55
N HIS A 313 65.93 -2.65 48.29
CA HIS A 313 67.21 -3.40 48.54
C HIS A 313 67.66 -3.95 49.94
N GLY A 314 68.13 -5.22 49.92
CA GLY A 314 68.93 -5.90 50.97
C GLY A 314 69.11 -7.42 50.72
N TYR A 315 70.32 -7.99 50.85
CA TYR A 315 70.71 -9.40 50.56
C TYR A 315 71.26 -10.11 51.83
N PRO A 316 71.62 -11.43 51.86
CA PRO A 316 71.83 -12.46 50.79
C PRO A 316 70.83 -13.67 50.91
N VAL A 317 71.00 -14.93 50.43
CA VAL A 317 72.14 -15.78 50.01
C VAL A 317 71.77 -16.85 48.92
N GLN A 318 72.62 -17.88 48.75
CA GLN A 318 72.62 -19.06 47.86
C GLN A 318 71.38 -19.99 47.99
N TYR A 319 70.82 -20.72 46.99
CA TYR A 319 71.22 -21.32 45.68
C TYR A 319 71.29 -22.88 45.76
N PRO A 320 71.16 -23.67 44.65
CA PRO A 320 70.24 -23.53 43.50
C PRO A 320 69.68 -24.91 42.99
N GLN A 321 69.07 -24.89 41.79
CA GLN A 321 69.36 -25.78 40.63
C GLN A 321 68.27 -26.75 40.11
N SER A 322 68.19 -26.81 38.77
CA SER A 322 67.49 -27.79 37.93
C SER A 322 68.50 -28.67 37.16
N GLN A 323 68.14 -29.92 36.82
CA GLN A 323 68.94 -30.79 35.93
C GLN A 323 68.10 -31.74 35.07
N HIS A 324 68.70 -32.22 33.99
CA HIS A 324 68.19 -33.25 33.08
C HIS A 324 68.47 -34.67 33.60
N GLY A 325 67.69 -35.66 33.14
CA GLY A 325 67.97 -37.09 33.33
C GLY A 325 67.00 -37.96 32.54
N TYR A 326 67.46 -39.12 32.05
CA TYR A 326 66.70 -40.06 31.22
C TYR A 326 66.57 -41.45 31.90
N TYR A 327 65.67 -42.29 31.34
CA TYR A 327 65.64 -43.76 31.34
C TYR A 327 64.98 -44.55 32.51
N ASN A 328 64.03 -45.44 32.11
CA ASN A 328 63.42 -46.64 32.73
C ASN A 328 63.09 -46.71 34.25
N GLY A 329 62.03 -47.40 34.70
CA GLY A 329 60.91 -48.04 33.99
C GLY A 329 60.42 -49.37 34.61
N TYR A 330 59.17 -49.40 35.11
CA TYR A 330 58.41 -50.59 35.60
C TYR A 330 59.00 -51.37 36.82
N PRO A 331 58.27 -52.32 37.48
CA PRO A 331 56.83 -52.56 37.56
C PRO A 331 56.28 -52.55 39.05
N PRO A 332 55.54 -53.53 39.64
CA PRO A 332 54.14 -53.26 40.05
C PRO A 332 53.68 -53.82 41.42
N ASP A 333 52.36 -53.71 41.69
CA ASP A 333 51.47 -54.59 42.50
C ASP A 333 51.74 -54.85 44.01
N GLY A 334 50.67 -55.15 44.77
CA GLY A 334 50.80 -55.55 46.18
C GLY A 334 49.50 -55.60 47.02
N ARG A 335 48.59 -56.54 46.72
CA ARG A 335 47.29 -56.71 47.40
C ARG A 335 47.33 -56.92 48.94
N ASN A 336 46.48 -56.16 49.64
CA ASN A 336 45.48 -56.61 50.64
C ASN A 336 45.87 -57.52 51.83
N TYR A 337 45.54 -57.11 53.07
CA TYR A 337 44.71 -57.90 54.03
C TYR A 337 44.27 -57.06 55.26
N ASN A 338 43.10 -57.39 55.83
CA ASN A 338 42.48 -56.73 57.01
C ASN A 338 42.95 -57.31 58.36
N ILE A 339 42.81 -56.54 59.45
CA ILE A 339 42.26 -57.00 60.76
C ILE A 339 41.85 -55.79 61.65
N TYR A 340 40.78 -55.99 62.44
CA TYR A 340 40.10 -55.02 63.34
C TYR A 340 40.59 -55.18 64.82
N PRO A 341 40.28 -54.30 65.82
CA PRO A 341 39.01 -53.59 66.11
C PRO A 341 39.20 -52.07 66.39
N SER A 342 38.31 -51.26 67.01
CA SER A 342 37.15 -51.51 67.88
C SER A 342 36.09 -50.37 67.92
N SER A 343 35.22 -50.42 68.95
CA SER A 343 34.10 -49.53 69.28
C SER A 343 34.50 -48.43 70.30
N GLN A 344 33.72 -47.39 70.66
CA GLN A 344 32.26 -47.09 70.76
C GLN A 344 32.03 -45.55 70.53
N ARG A 345 30.84 -44.91 70.42
CA ARG A 345 29.38 -45.18 70.18
C ARG A 345 28.72 -43.79 69.92
N GLY A 346 27.51 -43.69 69.33
CA GLY A 346 26.83 -42.36 69.19
C GLY A 346 25.57 -42.28 68.31
N VAL A 347 24.49 -42.95 68.72
CA VAL A 347 23.10 -43.07 68.18
C VAL A 347 22.38 -41.75 67.71
N PRO A 348 21.25 -41.80 66.92
CA PRO A 348 21.25 -41.39 65.49
C PRO A 348 20.00 -40.59 65.00
N HIS A 349 19.66 -40.72 63.70
CA HIS A 349 18.44 -40.26 62.96
C HIS A 349 18.42 -38.78 62.50
N ALA A 350 17.74 -38.40 61.39
CA ALA A 350 16.88 -39.17 60.47
C ALA A 350 17.24 -38.93 58.98
N ALA A 351 16.73 -39.77 58.07
CA ALA A 351 17.00 -39.69 56.63
C ALA A 351 16.03 -38.76 55.89
N SER A 352 16.50 -38.09 54.83
CA SER A 352 15.69 -37.36 53.85
C SER A 352 15.67 -38.06 52.50
N VAL A 353 14.49 -38.14 51.88
CA VAL A 353 14.28 -38.76 50.56
C VAL A 353 14.73 -37.78 49.47
N GLN A 354 15.51 -38.26 48.49
CA GLN A 354 15.81 -37.49 47.29
C GLN A 354 14.57 -37.46 46.38
N VAL A 355 14.02 -36.27 46.16
CA VAL A 355 12.92 -36.05 45.21
C VAL A 355 13.49 -36.00 43.79
N PRO A 356 12.95 -36.75 42.81
CA PRO A 356 13.35 -36.62 41.41
C PRO A 356 13.08 -35.20 40.89
N GLN A 357 14.05 -34.58 40.22
CA GLN A 357 13.82 -33.31 39.55
C GLN A 357 12.82 -33.52 38.41
N ALA A 358 11.74 -32.75 38.40
CA ALA A 358 10.75 -32.80 37.33
C ALA A 358 11.37 -32.30 36.02
N ILE A 359 11.13 -33.05 34.93
CA ILE A 359 11.47 -32.61 33.57
C ILE A 359 10.71 -31.31 33.31
N PRO A 360 11.35 -30.25 32.80
CA PRO A 360 10.66 -29.00 32.48
C PRO A 360 9.55 -29.26 31.45
N PRO A 361 8.39 -28.57 31.54
CA PRO A 361 7.31 -28.76 30.60
C PRO A 361 7.78 -28.44 29.17
N PRO A 362 7.29 -29.17 28.14
CA PRO A 362 7.66 -28.89 26.75
C PRO A 362 7.26 -27.46 26.36
N PRO A 363 8.02 -26.80 25.46
CA PRO A 363 7.71 -25.45 25.00
C PRO A 363 6.31 -25.41 24.36
N PRO A 364 5.59 -24.28 24.49
CA PRO A 364 4.24 -24.15 23.95
C PRO A 364 4.23 -24.32 22.41
N PRO A 365 3.19 -24.96 21.84
CA PRO A 365 3.14 -25.23 20.40
C PRO A 365 3.12 -23.92 19.59
N ILE A 366 3.99 -23.84 18.58
CA ILE A 366 4.14 -22.68 17.69
C ILE A 366 2.83 -22.44 16.93
N LYS A 367 2.34 -21.20 16.99
CA LYS A 367 1.09 -20.78 16.33
C LYS A 367 1.39 -20.06 15.01
N TYR A 368 1.23 -20.78 13.91
CA TYR A 368 1.40 -20.27 12.56
C TYR A 368 0.31 -19.26 12.14
N PRO A 369 0.59 -18.36 11.18
CA PRO A 369 1.89 -18.17 10.49
C PRO A 369 2.88 -17.30 11.29
N ILE A 370 4.18 -17.55 11.09
CA ILE A 370 5.33 -16.83 11.70
C ILE A 370 6.23 -16.22 10.61
N ASP A 371 7.37 -15.59 10.94
CA ASP A 371 8.25 -15.11 9.86
C ASP A 371 8.77 -16.30 9.03
N ASP A 372 8.75 -16.14 7.72
CA ASP A 372 9.07 -17.18 6.75
C ASP A 372 10.49 -17.76 6.91
N MET A 373 11.42 -16.99 7.49
CA MET A 373 12.77 -17.47 7.84
C MET A 373 12.83 -18.21 9.18
N GLU A 374 11.89 -17.97 10.10
CA GLU A 374 11.74 -18.70 11.38
C GLU A 374 10.99 -20.03 11.20
N VAL A 375 10.30 -20.24 10.06
CA VAL A 375 9.68 -21.51 9.71
C VAL A 375 10.76 -22.57 9.47
N GLU A 376 10.64 -23.71 10.17
CA GLU A 376 11.58 -24.84 10.06
C GLU A 376 11.77 -25.32 8.59
N PRO A 377 13.02 -25.38 8.09
CA PRO A 377 13.33 -25.80 6.72
C PRO A 377 12.78 -27.19 6.38
N LEU A 378 12.19 -27.32 5.18
CA LEU A 378 11.75 -28.62 4.67
C LEU A 378 12.98 -29.44 4.26
N ARG A 379 13.19 -30.58 4.92
CA ARG A 379 14.31 -31.51 4.67
C ARG A 379 13.92 -32.66 3.73
N ASP A 380 12.93 -32.43 2.87
CA ASP A 380 12.38 -33.38 1.88
C ASP A 380 13.07 -33.31 0.51
N GLY A 381 13.95 -32.31 0.30
CA GLY A 381 14.62 -32.07 -0.97
C GLY A 381 13.80 -31.25 -1.98
N THR A 382 12.66 -30.69 -1.57
CA THR A 382 11.91 -29.76 -2.42
C THR A 382 12.68 -28.45 -2.64
N HIS A 383 12.59 -27.94 -3.86
CA HIS A 383 13.19 -26.67 -4.26
C HIS A 383 12.25 -25.89 -5.17
N ARG A 384 12.45 -24.57 -5.21
CA ARG A 384 11.78 -23.65 -6.11
C ARG A 384 11.97 -24.10 -7.58
N PRO A 385 10.95 -24.00 -8.45
CA PRO A 385 11.14 -24.23 -9.88
C PRO A 385 12.20 -23.27 -10.44
N SER A 386 13.02 -23.79 -11.35
CA SER A 386 14.17 -23.06 -11.91
C SER A 386 13.69 -21.93 -12.83
N LEU A 387 14.32 -20.74 -12.69
CA LEU A 387 13.98 -19.56 -13.48
C LEU A 387 14.50 -19.66 -14.90
N LYS A 388 13.72 -19.10 -15.84
CA LYS A 388 14.23 -18.68 -17.14
C LYS A 388 14.72 -17.23 -17.06
N PHE A 389 15.67 -16.89 -17.92
CA PHE A 389 16.33 -15.59 -17.94
C PHE A 389 16.36 -15.00 -19.35
N VAL A 390 16.23 -13.68 -19.45
CA VAL A 390 16.37 -12.93 -20.72
C VAL A 390 17.78 -12.39 -20.94
N THR A 391 18.65 -12.42 -19.93
CA THR A 391 20.03 -11.90 -20.00
C THR A 391 21.05 -13.02 -20.12
N LYS A 392 22.08 -12.81 -20.96
CA LYS A 392 23.13 -13.81 -21.22
C LYS A 392 24.01 -14.09 -20.00
N THR A 393 24.11 -13.16 -19.06
CA THR A 393 24.86 -13.32 -17.80
C THR A 393 24.15 -14.29 -16.85
N GLN A 394 22.85 -14.08 -16.59
CA GLN A 394 22.05 -14.93 -15.70
C GLN A 394 21.74 -16.30 -16.31
N ALA A 395 21.60 -16.40 -17.64
CA ALA A 395 21.41 -17.67 -18.35
C ALA A 395 22.65 -18.58 -18.42
N LYS A 396 23.82 -18.10 -17.95
CA LYS A 396 25.11 -18.79 -18.13
C LYS A 396 25.18 -20.10 -17.34
N GLY A 397 25.17 -21.23 -18.04
CA GLY A 397 25.26 -22.58 -17.46
C GLY A 397 23.93 -23.34 -17.40
N LEU A 398 22.83 -22.71 -17.82
CA LEU A 398 21.53 -23.35 -18.02
C LEU A 398 21.39 -23.90 -19.46
N PRO A 399 20.40 -24.76 -19.73
CA PRO A 399 20.05 -25.16 -21.09
C PRO A 399 19.77 -23.94 -21.99
N THR A 400 20.03 -24.08 -23.29
CA THR A 400 19.88 -22.97 -24.25
C THR A 400 18.43 -22.49 -24.30
N SER A 401 18.18 -21.29 -23.78
CA SER A 401 16.87 -20.63 -23.81
C SER A 401 16.77 -19.68 -24.99
N ASN A 402 15.74 -19.86 -25.82
CA ASN A 402 15.44 -18.96 -26.94
C ASN A 402 14.94 -17.56 -26.48
N SER A 403 14.81 -17.32 -25.17
CA SER A 403 14.42 -16.01 -24.61
C SER A 403 15.59 -15.07 -24.29
N VAL A 404 16.84 -15.46 -24.56
CA VAL A 404 18.00 -14.61 -24.27
C VAL A 404 18.12 -13.49 -25.31
N ILE A 405 17.99 -12.24 -24.86
CA ILE A 405 18.04 -11.03 -25.66
C ILE A 405 19.53 -10.63 -25.84
N PRO A 406 20.03 -10.44 -27.08
CA PRO A 406 21.39 -9.97 -27.33
C PRO A 406 21.68 -8.62 -26.66
N GLY A 407 22.89 -8.47 -26.10
CA GLY A 407 23.37 -7.21 -25.50
C GLY A 407 22.69 -6.75 -24.20
N LEU A 408 21.59 -7.38 -23.77
CA LEU A 408 20.79 -6.89 -22.64
C LEU A 408 21.49 -7.06 -21.28
N LYS A 409 21.65 -5.95 -20.55
CA LYS A 409 22.19 -5.87 -19.17
C LYS A 409 21.09 -6.20 -18.15
N GLU A 410 21.48 -6.67 -16.96
CA GLU A 410 20.56 -7.14 -15.91
C GLU A 410 19.55 -6.05 -15.47
N GLY A 411 20.03 -4.87 -15.09
CA GLY A 411 19.16 -3.76 -14.66
C GLY A 411 18.19 -3.25 -15.74
N THR A 412 18.54 -3.39 -17.01
CA THR A 412 17.70 -2.96 -18.15
C THR A 412 16.39 -3.75 -18.23
N VAL A 413 16.35 -4.99 -17.74
CA VAL A 413 15.11 -5.80 -17.71
C VAL A 413 14.02 -5.10 -16.89
N GLY A 414 14.40 -4.49 -15.77
CA GLY A 414 13.48 -3.68 -14.95
C GLY A 414 12.97 -2.45 -15.69
N LEU A 415 13.82 -1.78 -16.46
CA LEU A 415 13.45 -0.59 -17.25
C LEU A 415 12.44 -0.94 -18.35
N LEU A 416 12.67 -2.01 -19.10
CA LEU A 416 11.77 -2.47 -20.16
C LEU A 416 10.38 -2.83 -19.60
N LEU A 417 10.32 -3.45 -18.42
CA LEU A 417 9.05 -3.75 -17.74
C LEU A 417 8.37 -2.49 -17.17
N GLU A 418 9.13 -1.54 -16.60
CA GLU A 418 8.63 -0.24 -16.12
C GLU A 418 8.00 0.57 -17.28
N ILE A 419 8.68 0.66 -18.43
CA ILE A 419 8.20 1.32 -19.65
C ILE A 419 6.95 0.62 -20.19
N TRP A 420 7.04 -0.68 -20.49
CA TRP A 420 5.94 -1.41 -21.14
C TRP A 420 4.64 -1.35 -20.30
N ASN A 421 4.76 -1.52 -18.98
CA ASN A 421 3.63 -1.36 -18.06
C ASN A 421 3.09 0.08 -18.10
N THR A 422 3.96 1.09 -18.03
CA THR A 422 3.53 2.50 -18.02
C THR A 422 2.78 2.87 -19.30
N VAL A 423 3.35 2.56 -20.47
CA VAL A 423 2.74 2.93 -21.75
C VAL A 423 1.41 2.19 -21.98
N ASN A 424 1.30 0.91 -21.60
CA ASN A 424 0.03 0.17 -21.73
C ASN A 424 -1.02 0.58 -20.69
N VAL A 425 -0.64 0.97 -19.47
CA VAL A 425 -1.59 1.51 -18.46
C VAL A 425 -2.13 2.89 -18.85
N TYR A 426 -1.31 3.74 -19.46
CA TYR A 426 -1.70 5.09 -19.87
C TYR A 426 -1.99 5.21 -21.38
N CYS A 427 -2.21 4.10 -22.08
CA CYS A 427 -2.49 4.07 -23.53
C CYS A 427 -3.64 5.00 -23.94
N GLN A 428 -4.70 5.07 -23.14
CA GLN A 428 -5.86 5.96 -23.33
C GLN A 428 -5.52 7.46 -23.23
N VAL A 429 -4.51 7.83 -22.44
CA VAL A 429 -3.99 9.19 -22.30
C VAL A 429 -3.04 9.52 -23.46
N LEU A 430 -2.20 8.53 -23.82
CA LEU A 430 -1.20 8.65 -24.88
C LEU A 430 -1.80 8.56 -26.29
N LYS A 431 -3.01 8.02 -26.44
CA LYS A 431 -3.69 7.71 -27.73
C LYS A 431 -2.92 6.68 -28.57
N LEU A 432 -2.48 5.64 -27.89
CA LEU A 432 -1.80 4.49 -28.46
C LEU A 432 -2.67 3.24 -28.37
N ASP A 433 -2.60 2.39 -29.39
CA ASP A 433 -2.98 0.98 -29.26
C ASP A 433 -2.13 0.30 -28.17
N SER A 434 -2.70 -0.66 -27.44
CA SER A 434 -1.91 -1.56 -26.60
C SER A 434 -0.99 -2.45 -27.44
N PHE A 435 0.01 -3.08 -26.80
CA PHE A 435 0.97 -3.95 -27.48
C PHE A 435 1.57 -4.99 -26.52
N THR A 436 1.95 -6.15 -27.06
CA THR A 436 2.56 -7.22 -26.25
C THR A 436 3.96 -6.83 -25.77
N PHE A 437 4.42 -7.44 -24.67
CA PHE A 437 5.79 -7.24 -24.20
C PHE A 437 6.83 -7.78 -25.20
N ASP A 438 6.51 -8.87 -25.90
CA ASP A 438 7.40 -9.46 -26.90
C ASP A 438 7.55 -8.58 -28.15
N ASP A 439 6.48 -7.90 -28.59
CA ASP A 439 6.53 -7.00 -29.75
C ASP A 439 7.15 -5.64 -29.39
N PHE A 440 7.05 -5.19 -28.13
CA PHE A 440 7.83 -4.07 -27.61
C PHE A 440 9.34 -4.38 -27.56
N VAL A 441 9.71 -5.56 -27.06
CA VAL A 441 11.12 -6.00 -27.03
C VAL A 441 11.69 -6.19 -28.45
N ASP A 442 10.87 -6.63 -29.41
CA ASP A 442 11.21 -6.66 -30.83
C ASP A 442 11.41 -5.24 -31.40
N ALA A 443 10.49 -4.31 -31.13
CA ALA A 443 10.62 -2.89 -31.52
C ALA A 443 11.88 -2.21 -30.95
N MET A 444 12.24 -2.49 -29.69
CA MET A 444 13.42 -1.92 -29.04
C MET A 444 14.74 -2.43 -29.62
N GLN A 445 14.76 -3.62 -30.23
CA GLN A 445 15.92 -4.19 -30.94
C GLN A 445 15.95 -3.83 -32.43
N PHE A 446 14.81 -3.49 -33.02
CA PHE A 446 14.70 -3.22 -34.44
C PHE A 446 15.59 -2.04 -34.88
N SER A 447 16.27 -2.22 -36.02
CA SER A 447 17.12 -1.22 -36.66
C SER A 447 17.10 -1.46 -38.16
N SER A 448 16.77 -0.43 -38.93
CA SER A 448 16.75 -0.47 -40.40
C SER A 448 16.92 0.93 -40.96
N VAL A 449 17.57 1.03 -42.11
CA VAL A 449 17.72 2.27 -42.89
C VAL A 449 16.58 2.42 -43.92
N GLU A 450 15.83 1.35 -44.19
CA GLU A 450 14.82 1.29 -45.25
C GLU A 450 13.36 1.36 -44.75
N ALA A 451 13.10 1.12 -43.46
CA ALA A 451 11.75 1.19 -42.87
C ALA A 451 11.76 1.56 -41.38
N ASP A 452 10.77 2.35 -40.97
CA ASP A 452 10.53 2.73 -39.58
C ASP A 452 9.71 1.64 -38.84
N CYS A 453 10.00 1.39 -37.56
CA CYS A 453 9.09 0.65 -36.69
C CYS A 453 8.02 1.59 -36.12
N GLU A 454 6.77 1.46 -36.56
CA GLU A 454 5.68 2.35 -36.17
C GLU A 454 5.44 2.35 -34.65
N LEU A 455 5.47 1.17 -34.02
CA LEU A 455 5.36 1.03 -32.56
C LEU A 455 6.46 1.82 -31.82
N PHE A 456 7.69 1.77 -32.32
CA PHE A 456 8.82 2.46 -31.72
C PHE A 456 8.66 3.98 -31.81
N VAL A 457 8.35 4.51 -32.99
CA VAL A 457 8.24 5.96 -33.21
C VAL A 457 7.00 6.56 -32.55
N GLU A 458 5.85 5.89 -32.63
CA GLU A 458 4.60 6.39 -32.04
C GLU A 458 4.67 6.48 -30.52
N ILE A 459 5.34 5.52 -29.83
CA ILE A 459 5.59 5.60 -28.38
C ILE A 459 6.35 6.87 -28.02
N HIS A 460 7.47 7.15 -28.69
CA HIS A 460 8.29 8.33 -28.40
C HIS A 460 7.54 9.63 -28.70
N CYS A 461 6.90 9.73 -29.88
CA CYS A 461 6.12 10.91 -30.26
C CYS A 461 4.91 11.14 -29.33
N ALA A 462 4.23 10.09 -28.88
CA ALA A 462 3.10 10.20 -27.96
C ALA A 462 3.53 10.66 -26.56
N LEU A 463 4.64 10.12 -26.02
CA LEU A 463 5.19 10.55 -24.72
C LEU A 463 5.69 12.00 -24.77
N LEU A 464 6.47 12.36 -25.81
CA LEU A 464 6.96 13.72 -26.00
C LEU A 464 5.82 14.75 -26.10
N LYS A 465 4.74 14.43 -26.84
CA LYS A 465 3.54 15.30 -26.97
C LYS A 465 2.90 15.69 -25.63
N GLN A 466 3.10 14.94 -24.55
CA GLN A 466 2.55 15.23 -23.22
C GLN A 466 3.43 16.14 -22.36
N LEU A 467 4.69 16.36 -22.74
CA LEU A 467 5.65 17.16 -21.95
C LEU A 467 5.48 18.67 -22.16
N VAL A 468 5.02 19.07 -23.36
CA VAL A 468 4.71 20.46 -23.73
C VAL A 468 3.47 20.45 -24.61
N ASN A 469 2.52 21.36 -24.37
CA ASN A 469 1.30 21.47 -25.16
C ASN A 469 1.60 22.01 -26.59
N SER A 470 0.60 22.06 -27.46
CA SER A 470 0.79 22.56 -28.85
C SER A 470 0.60 24.07 -28.95
N GLU A 471 1.08 24.70 -30.03
CA GLU A 471 0.76 26.12 -30.31
C GLU A 471 -0.75 26.41 -30.44
N HIS A 472 -1.60 25.39 -30.59
CA HIS A 472 -3.05 25.53 -30.77
C HIS A 472 -3.86 25.09 -29.54
N ASP A 473 -3.19 24.65 -28.48
CA ASP A 473 -3.82 24.12 -27.27
C ASP A 473 -2.97 24.47 -26.04
N GLY A 474 -3.51 25.25 -25.11
CA GLY A 474 -2.78 25.69 -23.92
C GLY A 474 -1.51 26.51 -24.19
N ASP A 475 -1.46 27.27 -25.30
CA ASP A 475 -0.43 28.28 -25.64
C ASP A 475 1.03 27.77 -25.54
N GLY A 476 1.25 26.48 -25.83
CA GLY A 476 2.58 25.86 -25.70
C GLY A 476 3.13 25.76 -24.26
N GLU A 477 2.26 25.71 -23.25
CA GLU A 477 2.63 25.52 -21.83
C GLU A 477 3.39 24.20 -21.60
N ILE A 478 4.54 24.30 -20.92
CA ILE A 478 5.37 23.17 -20.51
C ILE A 478 4.73 22.47 -19.29
N GLN A 479 4.48 21.16 -19.38
CA GLN A 479 3.75 20.38 -18.38
C GLN A 479 4.65 19.72 -17.32
N ILE A 480 5.97 19.91 -17.40
CA ILE A 480 6.99 19.28 -16.55
C ILE A 480 7.95 20.31 -15.94
N SER A 481 8.61 19.95 -14.84
CA SER A 481 9.64 20.81 -14.23
C SER A 481 11.00 20.56 -14.90
N LEU A 482 11.39 21.41 -15.84
CA LEU A 482 12.75 21.42 -16.36
C LEU A 482 13.70 22.09 -15.35
N PRO A 483 14.98 21.70 -15.27
CA PRO A 483 16.01 22.56 -14.71
C PRO A 483 16.35 23.67 -15.70
N ASP A 484 17.15 24.64 -15.24
CA ASP A 484 17.89 25.55 -16.11
C ASP A 484 18.82 24.75 -17.03
N LEU A 485 19.23 25.33 -18.17
CA LEU A 485 20.20 24.67 -19.05
C LEU A 485 21.54 24.52 -18.31
N PRO A 486 22.32 23.44 -18.53
CA PRO A 486 23.71 23.43 -18.13
C PRO A 486 24.43 24.56 -18.86
N ASP A 487 25.23 25.38 -18.16
CA ASP A 487 26.01 26.45 -18.80
C ASP A 487 26.88 25.86 -19.90
N SER A 488 26.52 26.16 -21.15
CA SER A 488 27.40 26.01 -22.31
C SER A 488 28.54 27.00 -22.12
N GLY A 489 29.78 26.51 -22.06
CA GLY A 489 30.99 27.31 -21.81
C GLY A 489 31.39 28.22 -22.98
N GLU A 490 30.44 28.87 -23.62
CA GLU A 490 30.65 30.02 -24.48
C GLU A 490 30.64 31.25 -23.57
N GLU A 491 31.84 31.70 -23.19
CA GLU A 491 32.03 32.99 -22.52
C GLU A 491 31.74 34.10 -23.55
N ASP A 492 30.50 34.62 -23.54
CA ASP A 492 30.14 35.86 -24.23
C ASP A 492 30.91 37.04 -23.57
N GLU A 493 32.17 37.26 -23.96
CA GLU A 493 33.09 38.31 -23.45
C GLU A 493 32.60 39.77 -23.68
N ASP A 494 31.40 39.98 -24.23
CA ASP A 494 30.98 41.25 -24.87
C ASP A 494 29.67 41.87 -24.31
N ASP A 495 29.43 41.80 -22.98
CA ASP A 495 28.43 42.69 -22.33
C ASP A 495 28.77 43.13 -20.87
N GLU A 496 30.04 43.50 -20.60
CA GLU A 496 30.41 44.24 -19.38
C GLU A 496 29.89 45.71 -19.42
N SER A 497 28.59 45.94 -19.19
CA SER A 497 28.13 47.24 -18.65
C SER A 497 26.79 47.22 -17.90
N GLU A 498 26.72 47.97 -16.80
CA GLU A 498 25.51 48.36 -16.04
C GLU A 498 24.63 47.24 -15.43
N VAL A 499 24.90 46.87 -14.16
CA VAL A 499 24.19 47.34 -12.93
C VAL A 499 24.46 46.39 -11.74
N GLU A 500 25.42 46.73 -10.87
CA GLU A 500 25.55 46.17 -9.50
C GLU A 500 26.09 47.26 -8.55
N GLU A 501 25.25 48.26 -8.25
CA GLU A 501 25.55 49.26 -7.21
C GLU A 501 24.36 49.44 -6.26
N SER A 502 24.26 48.60 -5.21
CA SER A 502 23.80 49.00 -3.86
C SER A 502 23.53 47.80 -2.91
N ARG A 503 24.57 47.29 -2.23
CA ARG A 503 24.40 46.54 -0.96
C ARG A 503 25.46 46.98 0.05
N PRO A 504 25.07 47.40 1.28
CA PRO A 504 26.03 47.85 2.28
C PRO A 504 26.82 46.67 2.88
N PRO A 505 28.10 46.87 3.26
CA PRO A 505 28.92 45.82 3.85
C PRO A 505 28.39 45.39 5.23
N THR A 506 28.30 44.08 5.46
CA THR A 506 27.98 43.51 6.78
C THR A 506 29.25 43.50 7.64
N PRO A 507 29.21 43.94 8.91
CA PRO A 507 30.41 44.10 9.72
C PRO A 507 31.09 42.76 10.08
N THR A 508 32.42 42.75 10.00
CA THR A 508 33.29 41.60 10.31
C THR A 508 33.17 41.18 11.77
N PRO A 509 33.01 39.88 12.09
CA PRO A 509 33.11 39.38 13.47
C PRO A 509 34.54 39.52 14.01
N GLU A 510 34.68 40.00 15.25
CA GLU A 510 35.97 40.00 15.96
C GLU A 510 36.39 38.57 16.33
N PRO A 511 37.69 38.21 16.23
CA PRO A 511 38.18 36.90 16.64
C PRO A 511 38.31 36.79 18.17
N GLU A 512 37.63 35.81 18.77
CA GLU A 512 37.80 35.49 20.20
C GLU A 512 39.21 34.95 20.48
N TYR A 513 39.99 35.67 21.30
CA TYR A 513 41.32 35.23 21.75
C TYR A 513 41.22 34.18 22.88
N PRO A 514 41.72 32.94 22.69
CA PRO A 514 41.75 31.95 23.78
C PRO A 514 42.74 32.37 24.88
N ALA A 515 42.29 32.28 26.14
CA ALA A 515 43.01 32.86 27.27
C ALA A 515 44.32 32.13 27.63
N LYS A 516 45.43 32.88 27.57
CA LYS A 516 46.71 32.71 28.29
C LYS A 516 46.94 31.37 29.01
N ARG A 517 47.76 30.48 28.43
CA ARG A 517 48.57 29.51 29.20
C ARG A 517 50.06 29.61 28.89
N THR A 518 50.86 29.20 29.86
CA THR A 518 52.26 29.58 30.11
C THR A 518 53.30 29.17 29.06
N ARG A 519 54.34 30.00 28.92
CA ARG A 519 55.59 29.76 28.18
C ARG A 519 56.31 28.46 28.59
N SER A 520 56.24 27.38 27.79
CA SER A 520 57.27 26.30 27.80
C SER A 520 57.17 25.25 26.66
N SER A 521 56.82 25.63 25.42
CA SER A 521 56.77 24.68 24.28
C SER A 521 57.24 25.23 22.91
N LEU A 522 58.09 26.27 22.91
CA LEU A 522 58.76 26.75 21.69
C LEU A 522 59.89 25.79 21.27
N ASN A 523 59.56 24.74 20.50
CA ASN A 523 60.48 24.10 19.53
C ASN A 523 59.84 22.96 18.69
N LYS A 524 58.75 23.26 17.95
CA LYS A 524 58.47 22.70 16.61
C LYS A 524 57.16 23.27 16.04
N VAL A 525 57.28 24.28 15.19
CA VAL A 525 56.33 24.57 14.13
C VAL A 525 57.18 24.82 12.89
N GLN A 526 57.16 23.88 11.95
CA GLN A 526 57.69 24.16 10.61
C GLN A 526 56.66 25.04 9.90
N PHE A 527 57.12 26.00 9.10
CA PHE A 527 56.23 26.67 8.16
C PHE A 527 55.76 25.62 7.16
N VAL A 528 54.47 25.31 7.21
CA VAL A 528 53.76 24.66 6.11
C VAL A 528 53.31 25.81 5.23
N GLU A 529 53.84 25.88 4.02
CA GLU A 529 53.32 26.78 2.99
C GLU A 529 51.88 26.33 2.68
N PRO A 530 50.94 27.26 2.45
CA PRO A 530 49.59 26.85 2.08
C PRO A 530 49.63 26.07 0.76
N ASP A 531 49.00 24.90 0.73
CA ASP A 531 48.76 24.19 -0.53
C ASP A 531 48.03 25.13 -1.50
N PRO A 532 48.37 25.13 -2.80
CA PRO A 532 47.67 25.96 -3.78
C PRO A 532 46.19 25.57 -3.81
N GLU A 533 45.31 26.57 -3.89
CA GLU A 533 43.90 26.31 -4.18
C GLU A 533 43.81 25.59 -5.55
N PRO A 534 43.02 24.51 -5.67
CA PRO A 534 42.88 23.82 -6.94
C PRO A 534 42.21 24.77 -7.95
N GLU A 535 42.86 24.97 -9.09
CA GLU A 535 42.26 25.64 -10.24
C GLU A 535 40.94 24.92 -10.61
N PRO A 536 39.88 25.65 -10.98
CA PRO A 536 38.62 25.02 -11.37
C PRO A 536 38.85 24.18 -12.64
N GLU A 537 38.67 22.86 -12.53
CA GLU A 537 38.77 21.96 -13.68
C GLU A 537 37.71 22.35 -14.74
N GLU A 538 38.16 22.73 -15.94
CA GLU A 538 37.29 23.08 -17.05
C GLU A 538 36.25 21.97 -17.32
N PRO A 539 34.98 22.30 -17.56
CA PRO A 539 33.93 21.30 -17.70
C PRO A 539 34.15 20.44 -18.95
N VAL A 540 34.58 19.18 -18.74
CA VAL A 540 34.90 18.24 -19.83
C VAL A 540 33.68 18.00 -20.72
N ILE A 541 33.68 18.62 -21.90
CA ILE A 541 32.63 18.46 -22.91
C ILE A 541 32.65 17.01 -23.41
N THR A 542 31.58 16.27 -23.14
CA THR A 542 31.44 14.84 -23.51
C THR A 542 30.61 14.62 -24.77
N HIS A 543 29.88 15.63 -25.24
CA HIS A 543 28.93 15.54 -26.35
C HIS A 543 28.63 16.92 -26.97
N ARG A 544 28.26 16.94 -28.25
CA ARG A 544 27.91 18.14 -29.05
C ARG A 544 26.43 18.54 -28.94
N ALA A 545 25.75 18.15 -27.87
CA ALA A 545 24.29 18.21 -27.77
C ALA A 545 23.69 19.63 -27.79
N ALA A 546 24.43 20.64 -27.31
CA ALA A 546 24.05 22.05 -27.39
C ALA A 546 24.13 22.56 -28.84
N GLU A 547 25.24 22.26 -29.53
CA GLU A 547 25.55 22.66 -30.91
C GLU A 547 24.52 22.16 -31.96
N MET A 548 23.61 21.25 -31.59
CA MET A 548 22.53 20.78 -32.46
C MET A 548 21.32 21.74 -32.54
N PHE A 549 21.38 22.90 -31.86
CA PHE A 549 20.30 23.87 -31.78
C PHE A 549 20.76 25.30 -32.03
N ASP A 550 20.35 25.86 -33.16
CA ASP A 550 20.30 27.32 -33.38
C ASP A 550 19.11 27.94 -32.61
N GLU A 551 18.67 29.15 -32.99
CA GLU A 551 17.45 29.85 -32.54
C GLU A 551 16.18 28.97 -32.43
N TYR A 552 16.10 27.84 -33.13
CA TYR A 552 14.94 26.93 -33.15
C TYR A 552 15.14 25.69 -32.25
N GLY A 553 15.10 25.94 -30.94
CA GLY A 553 15.27 24.95 -29.88
C GLY A 553 14.20 23.85 -29.79
N TRP A 554 14.50 22.80 -29.02
CA TRP A 554 13.69 21.59 -28.90
C TRP A 554 12.24 21.83 -28.42
N ILE A 555 12.03 22.82 -27.55
CA ILE A 555 10.71 23.16 -27.00
C ILE A 555 9.77 23.65 -28.10
N ASP A 556 10.25 24.49 -29.02
CA ASP A 556 9.42 25.05 -30.10
C ASP A 556 9.19 24.05 -31.23
N ARG A 557 10.16 23.17 -31.51
CA ARG A 557 9.94 21.97 -32.35
C ARG A 557 8.83 21.11 -31.78
N LEU A 558 8.86 20.86 -30.48
CA LEU A 558 7.83 20.09 -29.79
C LEU A 558 6.46 20.80 -29.79
N ARG A 559 6.39 22.11 -29.55
CA ARG A 559 5.14 22.91 -29.63
C ARG A 559 4.49 22.85 -31.03
N LYS A 560 5.31 22.95 -32.08
CA LYS A 560 4.90 22.88 -33.49
C LYS A 560 4.60 21.46 -33.97
N ARG A 561 4.90 20.44 -33.15
CA ARG A 561 4.72 19.01 -33.43
C ARG A 561 5.58 18.54 -34.62
N ASP A 562 6.79 19.09 -34.72
CA ASP A 562 7.77 18.89 -35.78
C ASP A 562 8.59 17.61 -35.57
N PHE A 563 7.94 16.44 -35.77
CA PHE A 563 8.52 15.13 -35.43
C PHE A 563 9.14 14.37 -36.60
N ARG A 564 8.84 14.75 -37.85
CA ARG A 564 9.31 14.00 -39.03
C ARG A 564 10.78 14.31 -39.33
N ASN A 565 11.42 13.44 -40.13
CA ASN A 565 12.77 13.65 -40.68
C ASN A 565 13.84 13.95 -39.61
N GLY A 566 13.95 13.10 -38.57
CA GLY A 566 14.88 13.32 -37.45
C GLY A 566 14.37 14.28 -36.36
N GLY A 567 13.17 14.85 -36.52
CA GLY A 567 12.64 15.87 -35.62
C GLY A 567 12.36 15.37 -34.20
N TRP A 568 11.83 14.16 -34.02
CA TRP A 568 11.58 13.61 -32.68
C TRP A 568 12.86 13.15 -32.00
N GLU A 569 13.83 12.65 -32.77
CA GLU A 569 15.17 12.26 -32.31
C GLU A 569 15.96 13.48 -31.84
N LEU A 570 15.90 14.60 -32.58
CA LEU A 570 16.48 15.87 -32.17
C LEU A 570 15.77 16.44 -30.92
N ILE A 571 14.44 16.35 -30.83
CA ILE A 571 13.71 16.71 -29.60
C ILE A 571 14.18 15.87 -28.39
N MET A 572 14.48 14.58 -28.57
CA MET A 572 15.06 13.73 -27.53
C MET A 572 16.45 14.22 -27.08
N VAL A 573 17.32 14.64 -28.00
CA VAL A 573 18.65 15.21 -27.66
C VAL A 573 18.51 16.45 -26.78
N GLY A 574 17.71 17.43 -27.21
CA GLY A 574 17.56 18.70 -26.46
C GLY A 574 16.90 18.50 -25.10
N LEU A 575 15.90 17.62 -25.02
CA LEU A 575 15.27 17.23 -23.75
C LEU A 575 16.27 16.54 -22.80
N LEU A 576 17.06 15.57 -23.29
CA LEU A 576 18.05 14.87 -22.47
C LEU A 576 19.18 15.80 -22.01
N HIS A 577 19.63 16.72 -22.88
CA HIS A 577 20.66 17.71 -22.55
C HIS A 577 20.19 18.67 -21.45
N GLN A 578 18.98 19.23 -21.56
CA GLN A 578 18.45 20.06 -20.48
C GLN A 578 18.22 19.23 -19.21
N VAL A 579 17.69 18.01 -19.32
CA VAL A 579 17.41 17.15 -18.16
C VAL A 579 18.69 16.66 -17.45
N SER A 580 19.86 16.66 -18.10
CA SER A 580 21.14 16.30 -17.46
C SER A 580 21.53 17.28 -16.33
N GLY A 581 21.00 18.52 -16.34
CA GLY A 581 21.10 19.47 -15.24
C GLY A 581 20.43 19.01 -13.92
N ARG A 582 19.65 17.91 -13.92
CA ARG A 582 19.19 17.24 -12.69
C ARG A 582 20.31 16.29 -12.17
N PRO A 583 20.96 16.52 -10.99
CA PRO A 583 22.11 15.72 -10.50
C PRO A 583 21.86 14.23 -10.14
N ARG A 584 20.75 13.65 -10.56
CA ARG A 584 20.43 12.21 -10.49
C ARG A 584 20.26 11.57 -11.86
N LEU A 585 20.31 12.37 -12.92
CA LEU A 585 20.14 11.95 -14.31
C LEU A 585 21.33 12.40 -15.17
N THR A 586 22.24 13.21 -14.66
CA THR A 586 23.44 13.70 -15.37
C THR A 586 24.22 12.56 -16.03
N ASP A 587 24.62 11.54 -15.26
CA ASP A 587 25.39 10.40 -15.77
C ASP A 587 24.61 9.59 -16.83
N ASP A 588 23.32 9.31 -16.56
CA ASP A 588 22.43 8.58 -17.46
C ASP A 588 22.20 9.34 -18.79
N CYS A 589 21.91 10.65 -18.71
CA CYS A 589 21.71 11.52 -19.87
C CYS A 589 23.00 11.66 -20.67
N ASN A 590 24.13 11.98 -20.03
CA ASN A 590 25.40 12.21 -20.71
C ASN A 590 25.87 10.92 -21.41
N ALA A 591 25.66 9.74 -20.82
CA ALA A 591 25.93 8.46 -21.47
C ALA A 591 25.09 8.22 -22.74
N ILE A 592 23.83 8.67 -22.79
CA ILE A 592 22.98 8.61 -23.99
C ILE A 592 23.42 9.66 -25.02
N LEU A 593 23.68 10.89 -24.57
CA LEU A 593 24.07 12.02 -25.41
C LEU A 593 25.45 11.82 -26.06
N THR A 594 26.37 11.13 -25.38
CA THR A 594 27.68 10.72 -25.94
C THR A 594 27.50 9.81 -27.16
N HIS A 595 26.37 9.10 -27.28
CA HIS A 595 26.03 8.31 -28.47
C HIS A 595 25.20 9.10 -29.49
N LEU A 596 24.28 9.97 -29.06
CA LEU A 596 23.41 10.73 -29.99
C LEU A 596 24.08 11.93 -30.65
N ALA A 597 24.97 12.61 -29.92
CA ALA A 597 25.70 13.80 -30.34
C ALA A 597 27.20 13.63 -30.05
N PRO A 598 27.88 12.63 -30.65
CA PRO A 598 29.27 12.33 -30.33
C PRO A 598 30.22 13.42 -30.87
N LEU A 599 31.39 13.55 -30.25
CA LEU A 599 32.40 14.56 -30.60
C LEU A 599 33.03 14.37 -31.99
N ASP A 600 32.91 13.18 -32.60
CA ASP A 600 33.51 12.82 -33.89
C ASP A 600 32.53 12.90 -35.09
N ALA A 601 31.30 13.37 -34.87
CA ALA A 601 30.29 13.58 -35.91
C ALA A 601 29.80 15.04 -35.97
N ASP A 602 29.18 15.42 -37.09
CA ASP A 602 28.57 16.73 -37.27
C ASP A 602 27.30 16.89 -36.39
N ALA A 603 27.13 18.06 -35.79
CA ALA A 603 26.03 18.40 -34.89
C ALA A 603 24.69 18.66 -35.63
N VAL A 604 24.27 17.74 -36.50
CA VAL A 604 23.11 17.89 -37.39
C VAL A 604 22.00 16.87 -37.13
N ILE A 605 20.77 17.21 -37.52
CA ILE A 605 19.56 16.39 -37.33
C ILE A 605 19.69 14.95 -37.87
N ASP A 606 20.37 14.77 -39.01
CA ASP A 606 20.61 13.46 -39.60
C ASP A 606 21.53 12.59 -38.72
N THR A 607 22.49 13.18 -38.00
CA THR A 607 23.34 12.48 -37.03
C THR A 607 22.50 11.94 -35.88
N ALA A 608 21.61 12.74 -35.30
CA ALA A 608 20.72 12.29 -34.22
C ALA A 608 19.83 11.13 -34.67
N ALA A 609 19.25 11.21 -35.87
CA ALA A 609 18.41 10.15 -36.44
C ALA A 609 19.20 8.84 -36.68
N ILE A 610 20.37 8.92 -37.32
CA ILE A 610 21.23 7.76 -37.56
C ILE A 610 21.69 7.14 -36.24
N GLN A 611 22.13 7.95 -35.27
CA GLN A 611 22.60 7.44 -33.98
C GLN A 611 21.48 6.81 -33.14
N TYR A 612 20.25 7.32 -33.19
CA TYR A 612 19.12 6.66 -32.52
C TYR A 612 18.78 5.31 -33.20
N SER A 613 18.96 5.21 -34.52
CA SER A 613 18.74 3.98 -35.30
C SER A 613 19.76 2.88 -34.97
N THR A 614 21.00 3.23 -34.62
CA THR A 614 22.09 2.29 -34.25
C THR A 614 22.20 2.02 -32.75
N MET A 615 21.62 2.88 -31.90
CA MET A 615 21.67 2.81 -30.44
C MET A 615 21.25 1.45 -29.88
N ASP A 616 22.00 0.95 -28.90
CA ASP A 616 21.74 -0.33 -28.25
C ASP A 616 20.50 -0.29 -27.31
N ILE A 617 19.86 -1.45 -27.10
CA ILE A 617 18.63 -1.61 -26.30
C ILE A 617 18.73 -1.02 -24.88
N ASN A 618 19.92 -1.03 -24.26
CA ASN A 618 20.12 -0.50 -22.91
C ASN A 618 20.00 1.03 -22.89
N LEU A 619 20.70 1.72 -23.80
CA LEU A 619 20.60 3.18 -23.92
C LEU A 619 19.20 3.62 -24.37
N ARG A 620 18.58 2.91 -25.33
CA ARG A 620 17.18 3.14 -25.74
C ARG A 620 16.22 3.02 -24.55
N ALA A 621 16.39 2.00 -23.71
CA ALA A 621 15.56 1.82 -22.52
C ALA A 621 15.83 2.86 -21.43
N GLN A 622 17.06 3.37 -21.28
CA GLN A 622 17.34 4.50 -20.39
C GLN A 622 16.66 5.79 -20.89
N ALA A 623 16.82 6.14 -22.16
CA ALA A 623 16.20 7.31 -22.78
C ALA A 623 14.66 7.29 -22.68
N LEU A 624 14.05 6.15 -23.01
CA LEU A 624 12.60 5.97 -22.97
C LEU A 624 12.05 5.92 -21.53
N GLN A 625 12.81 5.41 -20.56
CA GLN A 625 12.44 5.46 -19.14
C GLN A 625 12.46 6.91 -18.60
N ILE A 626 13.44 7.73 -18.98
CA ILE A 626 13.53 9.13 -18.56
C ILE A 626 12.27 9.90 -18.99
N ILE A 627 11.84 9.78 -20.25
CA ILE A 627 10.62 10.45 -20.72
C ILE A 627 9.34 9.85 -20.13
N CYS A 628 9.29 8.54 -19.84
CA CYS A 628 8.19 7.95 -19.07
C CYS A 628 8.07 8.56 -17.67
N ARG A 629 9.19 8.82 -16.97
CA ARG A 629 9.16 9.44 -15.64
C ARG A 629 8.71 10.90 -15.70
N LEU A 630 9.16 11.67 -16.69
CA LEU A 630 8.70 13.04 -16.92
C LEU A 630 7.21 13.08 -17.29
N PHE A 631 6.72 12.15 -18.11
CA PHE A 631 5.30 12.00 -18.41
C PHE A 631 4.45 11.80 -17.14
N LEU A 632 4.92 10.98 -16.19
CA LEU A 632 4.25 10.78 -14.90
C LEU A 632 4.30 12.02 -13.97
N GLU A 633 5.20 12.98 -14.22
CA GLU A 633 5.21 14.29 -13.54
C GLU A 633 4.15 15.26 -14.10
N THR A 634 3.51 14.99 -15.25
CA THR A 634 2.59 15.93 -15.93
C THR A 634 1.30 16.22 -15.16
N LYS A 635 0.52 17.21 -15.61
CA LYS A 635 -0.84 17.45 -15.11
C LYS A 635 -1.83 16.41 -15.67
N THR A 636 -1.74 16.06 -16.96
CA THR A 636 -2.65 15.12 -17.64
C THR A 636 -2.77 13.78 -16.92
N VAL A 637 -1.64 13.21 -16.46
CA VAL A 637 -1.63 11.96 -15.68
C VAL A 637 -2.34 12.12 -14.32
N LYS A 638 -2.20 13.27 -13.65
CA LYS A 638 -2.85 13.52 -12.34
C LYS A 638 -4.36 13.65 -12.50
N ASP A 639 -4.81 14.37 -13.52
CA ASP A 639 -6.24 14.57 -13.81
C ASP A 639 -6.88 13.21 -14.21
N PHE A 640 -6.22 12.40 -15.03
CA PHE A 640 -6.65 11.02 -15.37
C PHE A 640 -6.69 10.08 -14.14
N LEU A 641 -5.73 10.17 -13.22
CA LEU A 641 -5.75 9.38 -11.98
C LEU A 641 -6.88 9.81 -11.03
N GLU A 642 -7.29 11.08 -11.03
CA GLU A 642 -8.49 11.52 -10.32
C GLU A 642 -9.77 11.01 -11.00
N GLU A 643 -9.84 11.02 -12.34
CA GLU A 643 -10.95 10.42 -13.09
C GLU A 643 -11.10 8.92 -12.80
N MET A 644 -10.02 8.13 -12.91
CA MET A 644 -10.04 6.70 -12.62
C MET A 644 -10.43 6.41 -11.16
N SER A 645 -9.97 7.22 -10.20
CA SER A 645 -10.40 7.14 -8.79
C SER A 645 -11.90 7.40 -8.60
N ASN A 646 -12.47 8.33 -9.38
CA ASN A 646 -13.91 8.60 -9.42
C ASN A 646 -14.68 7.44 -10.07
N THR A 647 -14.18 6.90 -11.18
CA THR A 647 -14.74 5.74 -11.89
C THR A 647 -14.76 4.47 -11.02
N MET A 648 -13.65 4.15 -10.33
CA MET A 648 -13.63 3.11 -9.29
C MET A 648 -14.70 3.34 -8.21
N THR A 649 -15.01 4.59 -7.88
CA THR A 649 -16.01 4.95 -6.88
C THR A 649 -17.44 4.86 -7.41
N GLN A 650 -17.64 4.85 -8.74
CA GLN A 650 -18.89 4.43 -9.38
C GLN A 650 -19.01 2.91 -9.36
N TYR A 651 -18.02 2.17 -9.88
CA TYR A 651 -18.01 0.70 -9.90
C TYR A 651 -18.18 0.07 -8.49
N ARG A 652 -17.59 0.67 -7.44
CA ARG A 652 -17.85 0.24 -6.04
C ARG A 652 -19.33 0.33 -5.64
N LYS A 653 -20.11 1.29 -6.15
CA LYS A 653 -21.56 1.39 -5.90
C LYS A 653 -22.31 0.31 -6.68
N THR A 654 -21.99 0.15 -7.97
CA THR A 654 -22.56 -0.88 -8.85
C THR A 654 -22.35 -2.28 -8.25
N LYS A 655 -21.14 -2.58 -7.78
CA LYS A 655 -20.82 -3.83 -7.07
C LYS A 655 -21.68 -4.03 -5.81
N ILE A 656 -21.88 -2.99 -5.00
CA ILE A 656 -22.74 -3.06 -3.81
C ILE A 656 -24.19 -3.34 -4.18
N GLU A 657 -24.68 -2.80 -5.31
CA GLU A 657 -26.02 -3.07 -5.83
C GLU A 657 -26.17 -4.53 -6.30
N HIS A 658 -25.26 -5.06 -7.11
CA HIS A 658 -25.30 -6.48 -7.48
C HIS A 658 -25.11 -7.41 -6.27
N GLN A 659 -24.27 -7.04 -5.29
CA GLN A 659 -24.15 -7.78 -4.01
C GLN A 659 -25.44 -7.76 -3.18
N ARG A 660 -26.22 -6.66 -3.22
CA ARG A 660 -27.55 -6.60 -2.62
C ARG A 660 -28.51 -7.56 -3.35
N THR A 661 -28.59 -7.46 -4.68
CA THR A 661 -29.43 -8.32 -5.53
C THR A 661 -29.10 -9.81 -5.33
N ARG A 662 -27.82 -10.17 -5.32
CA ARG A 662 -27.33 -11.53 -5.02
C ARG A 662 -27.82 -12.02 -3.66
N LYS A 663 -27.74 -11.18 -2.63
CA LYS A 663 -28.19 -11.52 -1.26
C LYS A 663 -29.71 -11.68 -1.17
N GLU A 664 -30.46 -10.83 -1.88
CA GLU A 664 -31.93 -10.89 -1.94
C GLU A 664 -32.40 -12.15 -2.69
N ALA A 665 -31.79 -12.47 -3.84
CA ALA A 665 -32.04 -13.72 -4.57
C ALA A 665 -31.72 -14.95 -3.70
N LEU A 666 -30.57 -14.97 -3.03
CA LEU A 666 -30.16 -16.08 -2.14
C LEU A 666 -31.09 -16.24 -0.93
N ALA A 667 -31.62 -15.16 -0.37
CA ALA A 667 -32.62 -15.22 0.69
C ALA A 667 -33.94 -15.83 0.17
N ARG A 668 -34.44 -15.34 -0.96
CA ARG A 668 -35.66 -15.85 -1.59
C ARG A 668 -35.54 -17.31 -2.03
N LEU A 669 -34.36 -17.74 -2.47
CA LEU A 669 -34.07 -19.13 -2.82
C LEU A 669 -34.20 -20.05 -1.58
N LYS A 670 -33.80 -19.60 -0.39
CA LYS A 670 -34.01 -20.35 0.88
C LYS A 670 -35.48 -20.41 1.31
N GLU A 671 -36.23 -19.32 1.10
CA GLU A 671 -37.68 -19.30 1.33
C GLU A 671 -38.39 -20.32 0.42
N LEU A 672 -38.10 -20.28 -0.88
CA LEU A 672 -38.64 -21.20 -1.87
C LEU A 672 -38.17 -22.67 -1.66
N GLN A 673 -36.96 -22.90 -1.15
CA GLN A 673 -36.52 -24.24 -0.71
C GLN A 673 -37.34 -24.75 0.47
N THR A 674 -37.72 -23.86 1.39
CA THR A 674 -38.58 -24.19 2.54
C THR A 674 -40.00 -24.48 2.07
N GLU A 675 -40.56 -23.66 1.17
CA GLU A 675 -41.85 -23.90 0.53
C GLU A 675 -41.86 -25.23 -0.26
N LYS A 676 -40.80 -25.52 -1.03
CA LYS A 676 -40.63 -26.81 -1.72
C LYS A 676 -40.65 -27.99 -0.74
N ARG A 677 -40.05 -27.85 0.46
CA ARG A 677 -40.05 -28.90 1.49
C ARG A 677 -41.43 -29.08 2.13
N LEU A 678 -42.21 -28.00 2.26
CA LEU A 678 -43.59 -28.03 2.79
C LEU A 678 -44.62 -28.55 1.76
N LEU A 679 -44.37 -28.35 0.47
CA LEU A 679 -45.21 -28.83 -0.64
C LEU A 679 -44.75 -30.17 -1.23
N ALA A 680 -43.68 -30.76 -0.71
CA ALA A 680 -43.26 -32.11 -1.11
C ALA A 680 -44.32 -33.13 -0.64
N PRO A 681 -44.72 -34.10 -1.48
CA PRO A 681 -45.62 -35.17 -1.04
C PRO A 681 -44.94 -35.99 0.06
N GLU A 682 -45.62 -36.21 1.18
CA GLU A 682 -45.13 -37.14 2.19
C GLU A 682 -45.13 -38.57 1.61
N PRO A 683 -44.02 -39.32 1.71
CA PRO A 683 -44.11 -40.77 1.63
C PRO A 683 -44.92 -41.28 2.82
N GLU A 684 -45.73 -42.32 2.61
CA GLU A 684 -46.62 -42.85 3.64
C GLU A 684 -45.83 -43.33 4.88
N LYS A 685 -46.25 -42.85 6.06
CA LYS A 685 -45.57 -43.15 7.33
C LYS A 685 -46.18 -44.36 8.02
N SER A 686 -45.35 -45.37 8.26
CA SER A 686 -45.57 -46.27 9.40
C SER A 686 -45.34 -45.53 10.73
N PRO A 687 -45.96 -45.96 11.86
CA PRO A 687 -45.71 -45.41 13.19
C PRO A 687 -44.30 -45.83 13.69
N SER A 688 -43.68 -45.22 14.71
CA SER A 688 -44.10 -44.20 15.68
C SER A 688 -42.84 -43.52 16.30
N PRO A 689 -42.95 -42.51 17.20
CA PRO A 689 -41.79 -41.70 17.62
C PRO A 689 -41.08 -42.20 18.90
N ILE A 690 -39.80 -41.82 19.04
CA ILE A 690 -39.10 -41.57 20.31
C ILE A 690 -37.98 -40.53 20.04
N THR A 691 -37.63 -39.74 21.04
CA THR A 691 -36.53 -38.77 21.01
C THR A 691 -35.58 -39.07 22.16
N GLU A 692 -34.30 -39.32 21.89
CA GLU A 692 -33.13 -38.63 22.50
C GLU A 692 -31.78 -39.30 22.18
N LEU A 693 -30.80 -38.44 21.87
CA LEU A 693 -29.34 -38.54 22.13
C LEU A 693 -28.48 -39.69 21.54
N GLU A 694 -27.73 -39.30 20.50
CA GLU A 694 -26.25 -39.37 20.36
C GLU A 694 -25.45 -40.70 20.50
N ASP A 695 -24.63 -40.95 19.46
CA ASP A 695 -23.30 -41.58 19.41
C ASP A 695 -23.03 -42.93 20.11
N ALA A 696 -23.04 -44.01 19.31
CA ALA A 696 -22.13 -45.15 19.46
C ALA A 696 -21.82 -45.80 18.09
N MET A 697 -20.61 -46.34 17.92
CA MET A 697 -20.11 -46.96 16.68
C MET A 697 -20.41 -48.47 16.58
N GLU A 698 -20.55 -48.95 15.34
CA GLU A 698 -20.07 -50.24 14.80
C GLU A 698 -19.73 -51.38 15.79
N ALA A 699 -20.56 -52.43 15.85
CA ALA A 699 -20.20 -53.74 16.42
C ALA A 699 -21.04 -54.93 15.88
N ASP A 700 -20.95 -55.17 14.57
CA ASP A 700 -21.14 -56.45 13.86
C ASP A 700 -22.49 -57.24 13.92
N LYS A 701 -22.53 -58.28 13.07
CA LYS A 701 -23.63 -59.21 12.71
C LYS A 701 -23.85 -60.25 13.83
N ASP A 702 -24.89 -61.09 13.88
CA ASP A 702 -25.57 -61.86 12.82
C ASP A 702 -27.09 -62.00 13.02
N ALA A 703 -27.81 -62.22 11.91
CA ALA A 703 -29.19 -62.68 11.90
C ALA A 703 -29.44 -63.57 10.67
N ASP A 704 -29.73 -64.84 10.89
CA ASP A 704 -30.13 -65.81 9.85
C ASP A 704 -31.49 -65.45 9.21
N GLY A 705 -31.72 -65.91 7.98
CA GLY A 705 -32.99 -65.75 7.28
C GLY A 705 -33.30 -66.88 6.29
N ASP A 706 -34.43 -67.55 6.51
CA ASP A 706 -34.95 -68.70 5.73
C ASP A 706 -36.48 -68.81 6.02
N ILE A 707 -37.44 -69.12 5.12
CA ILE A 707 -37.58 -68.99 3.66
C ILE A 707 -39.12 -69.06 3.31
N SER A 708 -39.56 -68.53 2.15
CA SER A 708 -40.90 -68.61 1.44
C SER A 708 -42.13 -69.38 2.04
N ILE A 709 -43.37 -68.84 2.10
CA ILE A 709 -44.42 -68.74 1.01
C ILE A 709 -44.83 -70.12 0.41
N PRO A 710 -46.12 -70.54 0.13
CA PRO A 710 -47.36 -69.77 -0.19
C PRO A 710 -48.78 -70.24 0.34
N ASP A 711 -49.76 -69.30 0.30
CA ASP A 711 -51.15 -69.31 -0.30
C ASP A 711 -52.31 -70.31 0.04
N SER A 712 -53.56 -69.87 -0.29
CA SER A 712 -54.83 -70.59 -0.61
C SER A 712 -56.04 -70.67 0.38
N GLU A 713 -57.04 -69.80 0.12
CA GLU A 713 -58.54 -69.94 0.04
C GLU A 713 -59.48 -70.59 1.13
N ASP A 714 -60.72 -70.02 1.16
CA ASP A 714 -62.07 -70.48 1.61
C ASP A 714 -62.38 -71.12 3.00
N GLU A 715 -63.29 -70.50 3.79
CA GLU A 715 -64.76 -70.75 3.72
C GLU A 715 -65.58 -69.74 4.61
N ALA A 716 -66.91 -69.92 4.75
CA ALA A 716 -67.86 -68.89 5.19
C ALA A 716 -68.34 -68.92 6.68
N PRO A 717 -68.75 -67.78 7.29
CA PRO A 717 -69.14 -67.70 8.71
C PRO A 717 -70.62 -68.02 9.00
N VAL A 718 -70.88 -68.65 10.16
CA VAL A 718 -72.22 -69.06 10.62
C VAL A 718 -73.01 -67.91 11.27
N MET A 719 -74.33 -67.89 11.05
CA MET A 719 -75.26 -66.89 11.60
C MET A 719 -75.40 -66.93 13.13
N THR A 720 -75.63 -65.75 13.72
CA THR A 720 -76.50 -65.61 14.91
C THR A 720 -77.60 -64.57 14.65
N ARG A 721 -78.80 -64.81 15.18
CA ARG A 721 -79.94 -63.85 15.22
C ARG A 721 -79.96 -63.24 16.63
N SER A 722 -80.32 -61.99 16.87
CA SER A 722 -81.65 -61.36 16.67
C SER A 722 -81.56 -59.86 17.05
N LEU A 723 -82.53 -58.95 16.87
CA LEU A 723 -83.90 -58.98 16.33
C LEU A 723 -84.23 -57.58 15.73
N ARG A 724 -85.40 -57.40 15.11
CA ARG A 724 -85.79 -56.21 14.32
C ARG A 724 -86.08 -54.96 15.18
N ARG A 725 -85.74 -53.75 14.67
CA ARG A 725 -86.69 -52.71 14.15
C ARG A 725 -85.99 -51.36 13.89
N GLY A 726 -85.83 -50.92 12.63
CA GLY A 726 -85.39 -49.53 12.33
C GLY A 726 -84.70 -49.22 10.98
N ASN A 727 -85.05 -49.88 9.87
CA ASN A 727 -84.20 -49.86 8.67
C ASN A 727 -84.09 -48.51 7.92
N ASP A 728 -85.15 -47.69 7.84
CA ASP A 728 -85.15 -46.53 6.92
C ASP A 728 -84.12 -45.46 7.30
N ARG A 729 -84.02 -45.13 8.60
CA ARG A 729 -82.99 -44.21 9.11
C ARG A 729 -81.57 -44.77 9.03
N ALA A 730 -81.39 -46.07 8.88
CA ALA A 730 -80.06 -46.68 8.72
C ALA A 730 -79.56 -46.56 7.27
N ALA A 731 -80.42 -46.85 6.29
CA ALA A 731 -80.09 -46.72 4.87
C ALA A 731 -79.81 -45.25 4.47
N GLU A 732 -80.64 -44.31 4.92
CA GLU A 732 -80.45 -42.87 4.69
C GLU A 732 -79.11 -42.37 5.27
N ARG A 733 -78.76 -42.80 6.49
CA ARG A 733 -77.47 -42.46 7.13
C ARG A 733 -76.26 -43.11 6.44
N LYS A 734 -76.42 -44.31 5.86
CA LYS A 734 -75.37 -44.96 5.07
C LYS A 734 -75.13 -44.18 3.77
N ARG A 735 -76.18 -43.92 2.99
CA ARG A 735 -76.08 -43.18 1.71
C ARG A 735 -75.52 -41.77 1.90
N LYS A 736 -75.92 -41.08 2.97
CA LYS A 736 -75.39 -39.76 3.34
C LYS A 736 -73.92 -39.80 3.79
N ARG A 737 -73.45 -40.89 4.40
CA ARG A 737 -72.01 -41.09 4.67
C ARG A 737 -71.24 -41.35 3.39
N GLU A 738 -71.79 -42.13 2.47
CA GLU A 738 -71.18 -42.44 1.17
C GLU A 738 -71.04 -41.17 0.30
N GLU A 739 -72.07 -40.34 0.20
CA GLU A 739 -71.97 -39.01 -0.45
C GLU A 739 -70.98 -38.06 0.26
N GLU A 740 -70.92 -38.07 1.59
CA GLU A 740 -69.94 -37.26 2.33
C GLU A 740 -68.51 -37.77 2.14
N GLN A 741 -68.32 -39.09 1.99
CA GLN A 741 -67.05 -39.74 1.74
C GLN A 741 -66.56 -39.50 0.31
N GLU A 742 -67.39 -39.73 -0.71
CA GLU A 742 -67.07 -39.42 -2.11
C GLU A 742 -66.76 -37.93 -2.31
N ARG A 743 -67.48 -37.05 -1.60
CA ARG A 743 -67.19 -35.61 -1.55
C ARG A 743 -65.86 -35.29 -0.84
N LYS A 744 -65.46 -36.07 0.17
CA LYS A 744 -64.14 -35.94 0.83
C LYS A 744 -63.02 -36.45 -0.06
N GLU A 745 -63.21 -37.56 -0.76
CA GLU A 745 -62.25 -38.16 -1.68
C GLU A 745 -62.00 -37.26 -2.89
N LYS A 746 -63.05 -36.77 -3.56
CA LYS A 746 -62.91 -35.76 -4.64
C LYS A 746 -62.31 -34.44 -4.14
N ALA A 747 -62.53 -34.07 -2.88
CA ALA A 747 -61.86 -32.93 -2.26
C ALA A 747 -60.40 -33.21 -1.85
N ALA A 748 -59.99 -34.47 -1.71
CA ALA A 748 -58.62 -34.89 -1.48
C ALA A 748 -57.83 -34.93 -2.80
N GLU A 749 -58.38 -35.55 -3.86
CA GLU A 749 -57.80 -35.51 -5.22
C GLU A 749 -57.63 -34.05 -5.69
N ALA A 750 -58.65 -33.21 -5.51
CA ALA A 750 -58.59 -31.80 -5.87
C ALA A 750 -57.59 -30.98 -5.02
N LYS A 751 -57.16 -31.48 -3.85
CA LYS A 751 -56.05 -30.92 -3.07
C LYS A 751 -54.70 -31.44 -3.56
N GLN A 752 -54.58 -32.74 -3.79
CA GLN A 752 -53.34 -33.38 -4.26
C GLN A 752 -52.91 -32.84 -5.63
N ASN A 753 -53.87 -32.68 -6.56
CA ASN A 753 -53.65 -32.12 -7.89
C ASN A 753 -53.31 -30.60 -7.84
N LYS A 754 -53.88 -29.85 -6.88
CA LYS A 754 -53.45 -28.46 -6.60
C LYS A 754 -52.04 -28.40 -6.04
N GLY A 755 -51.72 -29.22 -5.04
CA GLY A 755 -50.39 -29.31 -4.43
C GLY A 755 -49.31 -29.62 -5.45
N SER A 756 -49.56 -30.59 -6.35
CA SER A 756 -48.68 -30.88 -7.50
C SER A 756 -48.45 -29.66 -8.40
N ARG A 757 -49.52 -28.92 -8.75
CA ARG A 757 -49.44 -27.70 -9.57
C ARG A 757 -48.77 -26.53 -8.84
N GLU A 758 -48.83 -26.48 -7.51
CA GLU A 758 -48.17 -25.46 -6.68
C GLU A 758 -46.68 -25.79 -6.48
N TYR A 759 -46.35 -27.04 -6.19
CA TYR A 759 -44.98 -27.57 -6.20
C TYR A 759 -44.27 -27.29 -7.54
N GLN A 760 -44.94 -27.52 -8.68
CA GLN A 760 -44.40 -27.17 -10.01
C GLN A 760 -44.17 -25.67 -10.22
N LYS A 761 -44.98 -24.78 -9.62
CA LYS A 761 -44.71 -23.32 -9.64
C LYS A 761 -43.47 -22.99 -8.82
N VAL A 762 -43.34 -23.54 -7.63
CA VAL A 762 -42.20 -23.29 -6.73
C VAL A 762 -40.90 -23.78 -7.36
N LEU A 763 -40.89 -24.92 -8.03
CA LEU A 763 -39.72 -25.37 -8.81
C LEU A 763 -39.29 -24.34 -9.87
N LYS A 764 -40.22 -23.79 -10.66
CA LYS A 764 -39.93 -22.76 -11.66
C LYS A 764 -39.51 -21.42 -11.05
N GLN A 765 -39.95 -21.11 -9.83
CA GLN A 765 -39.46 -19.94 -9.10
C GLN A 765 -38.05 -20.16 -8.55
N ILE A 766 -37.71 -21.36 -8.06
CA ILE A 766 -36.33 -21.72 -7.65
C ILE A 766 -35.38 -21.62 -8.86
N GLU A 767 -35.81 -22.10 -10.03
CA GLU A 767 -35.06 -22.00 -11.28
C GLU A 767 -34.80 -20.53 -11.67
N LYS A 768 -35.85 -19.69 -11.67
CA LYS A 768 -35.72 -18.25 -11.98
C LYS A 768 -34.90 -17.44 -10.95
N GLU A 769 -34.97 -17.78 -9.67
CA GLU A 769 -34.14 -17.10 -8.66
C GLU A 769 -32.71 -17.67 -8.61
N ARG A 770 -32.43 -18.85 -9.19
CA ARG A 770 -31.07 -19.33 -9.50
C ARG A 770 -30.47 -18.58 -10.69
N GLU A 771 -31.23 -18.42 -11.77
CA GLU A 771 -30.85 -17.65 -12.96
C GLU A 771 -30.40 -16.23 -12.58
N LYS A 772 -31.21 -15.52 -11.78
CA LYS A 772 -30.87 -14.21 -11.20
C LYS A 772 -29.67 -14.23 -10.25
N LEU A 773 -29.49 -15.31 -9.48
CA LEU A 773 -28.36 -15.42 -8.55
C LEU A 773 -27.05 -15.52 -9.33
N GLN A 774 -27.05 -16.30 -10.41
CA GLN A 774 -25.95 -16.41 -11.35
C GLN A 774 -25.71 -15.08 -12.10
N GLU A 775 -26.76 -14.47 -12.67
CA GLU A 775 -26.67 -13.14 -13.31
C GLU A 775 -26.06 -12.09 -12.36
N ALA A 776 -26.47 -12.07 -11.09
CA ALA A 776 -25.90 -11.17 -10.09
C ALA A 776 -24.46 -11.53 -9.68
N GLU A 777 -24.03 -12.78 -9.81
CA GLU A 777 -22.64 -13.21 -9.59
C GLU A 777 -21.75 -12.86 -10.81
N ASP A 778 -22.23 -13.10 -12.03
CA ASP A 778 -21.54 -12.74 -13.28
C ASP A 778 -21.32 -11.22 -13.37
N GLN A 779 -22.33 -10.40 -13.03
CA GLN A 779 -22.19 -8.95 -12.97
C GLN A 779 -21.23 -8.48 -11.85
N ILE A 780 -21.11 -9.21 -10.74
CA ILE A 780 -20.07 -8.92 -9.73
C ILE A 780 -18.68 -9.20 -10.29
N MET A 781 -18.50 -10.26 -11.08
CA MET A 781 -17.22 -10.61 -11.71
C MET A 781 -16.81 -9.59 -12.78
N ILE A 782 -17.75 -9.11 -13.60
CA ILE A 782 -17.51 -8.02 -14.57
C ILE A 782 -17.05 -6.76 -13.83
N VAL A 783 -17.81 -6.30 -12.83
CA VAL A 783 -17.47 -5.07 -12.08
C VAL A 783 -16.18 -5.21 -11.27
N ASP A 784 -15.75 -6.43 -10.90
CA ASP A 784 -14.42 -6.68 -10.33
C ASP A 784 -13.30 -6.68 -11.39
N SER A 785 -13.59 -6.95 -12.66
CA SER A 785 -12.67 -6.65 -13.77
C SER A 785 -12.53 -5.14 -13.96
N ASP A 786 -13.64 -4.42 -14.03
CA ASP A 786 -13.66 -2.96 -14.20
C ASP A 786 -12.94 -2.24 -13.05
N LEU A 787 -13.07 -2.75 -11.82
CA LEU A 787 -12.34 -2.26 -10.64
C LEU A 787 -10.85 -2.59 -10.63
N ARG A 788 -10.41 -3.64 -11.34
CA ARG A 788 -8.99 -3.95 -11.56
C ARG A 788 -8.40 -3.01 -12.61
N GLU A 789 -9.16 -2.77 -13.67
CA GLU A 789 -8.78 -1.99 -14.85
C GLU A 789 -8.76 -0.48 -14.58
N ALA A 790 -9.49 0.00 -13.56
CA ALA A 790 -9.39 1.38 -13.07
C ALA A 790 -8.36 1.58 -11.92
N ASP A 791 -7.59 0.57 -11.50
CA ASP A 791 -6.58 0.70 -10.40
C ASP A 791 -5.21 1.22 -10.87
N CYS A 792 -5.21 2.22 -11.76
CA CYS A 792 -4.02 2.84 -12.35
C CYS A 792 -2.97 3.43 -11.38
N PRO A 793 -3.28 3.87 -10.13
CA PRO A 793 -2.28 4.55 -9.29
C PRO A 793 -1.04 3.75 -8.87
N ARG A 794 -1.03 2.40 -8.93
CA ARG A 794 0.16 1.59 -8.58
C ARG A 794 0.09 0.14 -9.07
N THR A 795 1.05 -0.28 -9.89
CA THR A 795 1.32 -1.70 -10.20
C THR A 795 1.56 -2.51 -8.92
N ARG A 796 0.77 -3.57 -8.72
CA ARG A 796 0.80 -4.41 -7.51
C ARG A 796 1.56 -5.72 -7.73
N VAL A 797 2.67 -5.87 -7.00
CA VAL A 797 3.33 -7.17 -6.77
C VAL A 797 2.32 -8.21 -6.25
N LEU A 798 2.46 -9.48 -6.65
CA LEU A 798 1.67 -10.60 -6.13
C LEU A 798 2.04 -10.89 -4.67
N GLY A 799 3.34 -10.86 -4.38
CA GLY A 799 3.87 -11.08 -3.04
C GLY A 799 5.39 -11.24 -3.03
N LYS A 800 5.91 -11.77 -1.93
CA LYS A 800 7.32 -12.16 -1.79
C LYS A 800 7.41 -13.58 -1.25
N ASP A 801 8.51 -14.26 -1.57
CA ASP A 801 8.86 -15.52 -0.91
C ASP A 801 9.66 -15.31 0.39
N ARG A 802 10.07 -16.40 1.04
CA ARG A 802 10.86 -16.41 2.27
C ARG A 802 12.18 -15.62 2.13
N PHE A 803 12.80 -15.66 0.94
CA PHE A 803 14.05 -14.97 0.60
C PHE A 803 13.85 -13.58 -0.03
N CYS A 804 12.65 -13.00 0.12
CA CYS A 804 12.27 -11.67 -0.32
C CYS A 804 12.35 -11.42 -1.85
N ASN A 805 12.40 -12.47 -2.68
CA ASN A 805 12.21 -12.29 -4.12
C ASN A 805 10.77 -11.80 -4.38
N ARG A 806 10.60 -10.84 -5.29
CA ARG A 806 9.32 -10.18 -5.60
C ARG A 806 8.69 -10.78 -6.86
N TYR A 807 7.45 -11.23 -6.75
CA TYR A 807 6.73 -11.91 -7.83
C TYR A 807 5.71 -10.96 -8.47
N TRP A 808 5.78 -10.80 -9.78
CA TRP A 808 5.02 -9.84 -10.55
C TRP A 808 4.24 -10.53 -11.67
N TRP A 809 2.98 -10.13 -11.84
CA TRP A 809 2.16 -10.35 -13.01
C TRP A 809 1.47 -9.01 -13.28
N PHE A 810 1.77 -8.38 -14.41
CA PHE A 810 1.55 -6.95 -14.59
C PHE A 810 0.09 -6.66 -14.93
N GLU A 811 -0.51 -7.53 -15.75
CA GLU A 811 -1.91 -7.54 -16.18
C GLU A 811 -2.93 -7.63 -15.03
N ARG A 812 -2.45 -7.90 -13.81
CA ARG A 812 -3.23 -7.85 -12.56
C ARG A 812 -3.77 -6.46 -12.23
N ASN A 813 -3.35 -5.38 -12.88
CA ASN A 813 -3.80 -4.02 -12.59
C ASN A 813 -3.90 -3.20 -13.87
N ALA A 814 -4.89 -2.31 -13.94
CA ALA A 814 -4.90 -1.15 -14.85
C ALA A 814 -4.85 -1.44 -16.36
N MET A 815 -5.12 -2.67 -16.79
CA MET A 815 -5.30 -3.07 -18.19
C MET A 815 -6.14 -4.37 -18.29
N PRO A 816 -6.82 -4.63 -19.42
CA PRO A 816 -7.42 -5.94 -19.69
C PRO A 816 -6.33 -6.98 -19.91
N TYR A 817 -6.54 -8.23 -19.48
CA TYR A 817 -5.49 -9.26 -19.50
C TYR A 817 -4.95 -9.61 -20.90
N GLY A 818 -5.75 -9.40 -21.95
CA GLY A 818 -5.39 -9.67 -23.35
C GLY A 818 -4.90 -8.44 -24.14
N GLY A 819 -4.69 -7.30 -23.47
CA GLY A 819 -4.61 -6.00 -24.15
C GLY A 819 -6.00 -5.41 -24.42
N LEU A 820 -6.05 -4.24 -25.07
CA LEU A 820 -7.30 -3.59 -25.48
C LEU A 820 -7.97 -4.40 -26.61
N PRO A 821 -9.27 -4.75 -26.51
CA PRO A 821 -9.98 -5.54 -27.53
C PRO A 821 -10.00 -4.95 -28.94
N ASP A 822 -9.91 -3.62 -29.05
CA ASP A 822 -9.97 -2.88 -30.31
C ASP A 822 -8.58 -2.52 -30.89
N SER A 823 -7.49 -2.95 -30.26
CA SER A 823 -6.12 -2.64 -30.71
C SER A 823 -5.62 -3.55 -31.85
N SER A 824 -4.63 -3.07 -32.60
CA SER A 824 -3.97 -3.84 -33.66
C SER A 824 -3.30 -5.15 -33.19
N THR A 825 -3.05 -5.33 -31.88
CA THR A 825 -2.56 -6.59 -31.30
C THR A 825 -3.65 -7.44 -30.63
N ALA A 826 -4.93 -7.09 -30.76
CA ALA A 826 -6.02 -7.89 -30.18
C ALA A 826 -6.03 -9.35 -30.68
N GLU A 827 -5.49 -9.64 -31.87
CA GLU A 827 -5.30 -11.01 -32.37
C GLU A 827 -4.29 -11.86 -31.56
N ALA A 828 -3.41 -11.22 -30.78
CA ALA A 828 -2.46 -11.93 -29.94
C ALA A 828 -3.12 -12.52 -28.69
N GLY A 829 -4.15 -11.87 -28.15
CA GLY A 829 -4.94 -12.37 -27.02
C GLY A 829 -4.24 -12.37 -25.65
N TYR A 830 -2.99 -11.88 -25.54
CA TYR A 830 -2.24 -11.71 -24.28
C TYR A 830 -1.51 -10.36 -24.27
N ALA A 831 -1.12 -9.88 -23.08
CA ALA A 831 -0.32 -8.66 -22.94
C ALA A 831 1.16 -8.93 -22.57
N ASN A 832 1.43 -9.65 -21.47
CA ASN A 832 2.81 -10.04 -21.07
C ASN A 832 2.98 -11.56 -21.00
N GLY A 833 1.97 -12.29 -20.50
CA GLY A 833 1.91 -13.76 -20.55
C GLY A 833 2.99 -14.47 -19.72
N ARG A 834 3.56 -13.81 -18.71
CA ARG A 834 4.66 -14.32 -17.86
C ARG A 834 4.47 -13.91 -16.39
N ILE A 835 4.96 -14.76 -15.48
CA ILE A 835 5.25 -14.34 -14.09
C ILE A 835 6.72 -13.94 -14.04
N TRP A 836 6.98 -12.70 -13.64
CA TRP A 836 8.34 -12.19 -13.45
C TRP A 836 8.75 -12.26 -11.97
N VAL A 837 10.01 -12.62 -11.72
CA VAL A 837 10.59 -12.74 -10.38
C VAL A 837 11.82 -11.85 -10.29
N GLN A 838 11.77 -10.85 -9.42
CA GLN A 838 12.85 -9.91 -9.14
C GLN A 838 13.56 -10.29 -7.84
N GLY A 839 14.88 -10.14 -7.77
CA GLY A 839 15.64 -10.38 -6.54
C GLY A 839 15.33 -9.39 -5.39
N PRO A 840 15.79 -9.71 -4.17
CA PRO A 840 15.68 -8.82 -3.01
C PRO A 840 16.45 -7.52 -3.25
N ASP A 841 16.03 -6.42 -2.60
CA ASP A 841 16.87 -5.21 -2.54
C ASP A 841 17.94 -5.36 -1.46
N ASP A 842 18.93 -4.47 -1.46
CA ASP A 842 20.12 -4.61 -0.62
C ASP A 842 19.77 -4.62 0.88
N MET A 843 18.78 -3.83 1.28
CA MET A 843 18.30 -3.77 2.66
C MET A 843 17.55 -5.03 3.08
N GLU A 844 16.79 -5.65 2.17
CA GLU A 844 16.20 -6.98 2.41
C GLU A 844 17.24 -8.09 2.41
N ARG A 845 18.30 -7.99 1.58
CA ARG A 845 19.38 -8.97 1.55
C ARG A 845 20.20 -8.93 2.85
N GLU A 846 20.66 -7.75 3.26
CA GLU A 846 21.38 -7.54 4.52
C GLU A 846 20.54 -7.93 5.74
N GLY A 847 19.22 -7.68 5.71
CA GLY A 847 18.31 -7.96 6.83
C GLY A 847 17.83 -9.42 6.96
N TYR A 848 17.88 -10.24 5.90
CA TYR A 848 17.31 -11.60 5.91
C TYR A 848 18.22 -12.71 5.34
N ILE A 849 19.29 -12.38 4.59
CA ILE A 849 20.14 -13.36 3.89
C ILE A 849 21.60 -13.22 4.34
N ASP A 850 22.17 -12.03 4.16
CA ASP A 850 23.54 -11.67 4.50
C ASP A 850 23.61 -11.09 5.94
N VAL A 851 22.89 -11.76 6.86
CA VAL A 851 22.68 -11.32 8.25
C VAL A 851 23.97 -11.27 9.07
N ASN A 852 23.96 -10.49 10.17
CA ASN A 852 25.16 -10.29 10.98
C ASN A 852 25.61 -11.56 11.70
N GLU A 853 26.86 -11.56 12.21
CA GLU A 853 27.48 -12.75 12.78
C GLU A 853 26.76 -13.33 14.01
N MET A 854 26.03 -12.51 14.77
CA MET A 854 25.24 -12.95 15.92
C MET A 854 23.95 -13.64 15.46
N GLU A 855 23.22 -13.02 14.53
CA GLU A 855 22.02 -13.58 13.90
C GLU A 855 22.35 -14.87 13.14
N ARG A 856 23.44 -14.89 12.38
CA ARG A 856 23.93 -16.06 11.64
C ARG A 856 24.20 -17.25 12.57
N LYS A 857 24.79 -17.01 13.75
CA LYS A 857 25.02 -18.02 14.78
C LYS A 857 23.74 -18.50 15.45
N ALA A 858 22.81 -17.59 15.76
CA ALA A 858 21.50 -17.96 16.31
C ALA A 858 20.68 -18.80 15.31
N TYR A 859 20.72 -18.43 14.03
CA TYR A 859 20.07 -19.17 12.95
C TYR A 859 20.67 -20.58 12.79
N TYR A 860 22.01 -20.67 12.77
CA TYR A 860 22.73 -21.95 12.67
C TYR A 860 22.47 -22.86 13.89
N HIS A 861 22.40 -22.29 15.11
CA HIS A 861 22.04 -23.03 16.31
C HIS A 861 20.64 -23.67 16.19
N ASN A 862 19.68 -22.94 15.64
CA ASN A 862 18.29 -23.39 15.55
C ASN A 862 18.04 -24.36 14.38
N PHE A 863 18.68 -24.16 13.22
CA PHE A 863 18.35 -24.87 11.97
C PHE A 863 19.48 -25.71 11.37
N GLN A 864 20.69 -25.64 11.93
CA GLN A 864 21.91 -26.35 11.47
C GLN A 864 22.38 -25.96 10.06
N MET A 865 22.05 -24.73 9.63
CA MET A 865 22.44 -24.10 8.36
C MET A 865 22.39 -22.58 8.54
N THR A 866 23.04 -21.81 7.66
CA THR A 866 22.89 -20.35 7.59
C THR A 866 21.76 -19.93 6.62
N PRO A 867 21.24 -18.68 6.71
CA PRO A 867 20.22 -18.19 5.76
C PRO A 867 20.66 -18.23 4.29
N ALA A 868 21.94 -17.93 4.00
CA ALA A 868 22.51 -18.00 2.66
C ALA A 868 22.62 -19.45 2.13
N GLU A 869 22.97 -20.41 2.99
CA GLU A 869 22.95 -21.84 2.63
C GLU A 869 21.52 -22.35 2.39
N ARG A 870 20.56 -21.92 3.22
CA ARG A 870 19.14 -22.21 3.04
C ARG A 870 18.62 -21.69 1.71
N LYS A 871 18.89 -20.42 1.36
CA LYS A 871 18.56 -19.83 0.06
C LYS A 871 19.18 -20.62 -1.09
N LYS A 872 20.47 -20.98 -0.98
CA LYS A 872 21.16 -21.76 -2.01
C LYS A 872 20.50 -23.13 -2.25
N ALA A 873 20.09 -23.83 -1.19
CA ALA A 873 19.45 -25.13 -1.27
C ALA A 873 17.99 -25.04 -1.79
N GLU A 874 17.16 -24.21 -1.15
CA GLU A 874 15.72 -24.16 -1.43
C GLU A 874 15.37 -23.43 -2.74
N GLU A 875 16.25 -22.59 -3.32
CA GLU A 875 16.06 -21.99 -4.65
C GLU A 875 16.50 -22.90 -5.82
N GLY A 876 17.09 -24.06 -5.54
CA GLY A 876 17.48 -25.05 -6.57
C GLY A 876 18.64 -24.58 -7.45
N SER A 877 18.48 -24.66 -8.77
CA SER A 877 19.55 -24.39 -9.75
C SER A 877 19.75 -22.91 -10.10
N THR A 878 18.80 -22.04 -9.72
CA THR A 878 18.78 -20.62 -10.12
C THR A 878 18.54 -19.71 -8.93
N HIS A 879 19.33 -18.64 -8.81
CA HIS A 879 19.31 -17.74 -7.65
C HIS A 879 19.22 -16.28 -8.11
N LEU A 880 18.57 -15.43 -7.30
CA LEU A 880 18.54 -13.98 -7.50
C LEU A 880 19.19 -13.28 -6.29
N ARG A 881 20.15 -12.38 -6.54
CA ARG A 881 20.94 -11.71 -5.48
C ARG A 881 20.62 -10.23 -5.29
N THR A 882 20.11 -9.55 -6.32
CA THR A 882 19.88 -8.09 -6.29
C THR A 882 18.56 -7.74 -6.97
N ALA A 883 18.04 -6.55 -6.68
CA ALA A 883 16.81 -6.04 -7.31
C ALA A 883 16.97 -5.71 -8.81
N GLN A 884 18.21 -5.71 -9.32
CA GLN A 884 18.53 -5.61 -10.74
C GLN A 884 18.43 -6.95 -11.46
N GLN A 885 18.37 -8.08 -10.73
CA GLN A 885 18.26 -9.40 -11.33
C GLN A 885 16.81 -9.84 -11.43
N TRP A 886 16.42 -10.19 -12.66
CA TRP A 886 15.08 -10.63 -13.02
C TRP A 886 15.13 -12.00 -13.69
N GLY A 887 14.22 -12.89 -13.35
CA GLY A 887 13.90 -14.10 -14.10
C GLY A 887 12.39 -14.23 -14.29
N PHE A 888 11.93 -15.30 -14.94
CA PHE A 888 10.51 -15.52 -15.17
C PHE A 888 10.11 -17.01 -15.23
N TYR A 889 8.80 -17.24 -15.17
CA TYR A 889 8.10 -18.47 -15.51
C TYR A 889 7.08 -18.20 -16.63
N GLU A 890 6.81 -19.21 -17.45
CA GLU A 890 5.90 -19.14 -18.61
C GLU A 890 5.16 -20.45 -18.92
N THR A 891 5.20 -21.47 -18.05
CA THR A 891 4.38 -22.69 -18.19
C THR A 891 3.51 -22.99 -16.96
N ALA A 892 2.47 -23.80 -17.16
CA ALA A 892 1.55 -24.20 -16.08
C ALA A 892 2.25 -25.04 -14.99
N GLU A 893 3.17 -25.92 -15.38
CA GLU A 893 3.94 -26.76 -14.47
C GLU A 893 4.89 -25.93 -13.59
N GLU A 894 5.53 -24.90 -14.17
CA GLU A 894 6.37 -23.95 -13.43
C GLU A 894 5.56 -23.21 -12.35
N LEU A 895 4.31 -22.82 -12.67
CA LEU A 895 3.40 -22.20 -11.71
C LEU A 895 2.90 -23.16 -10.62
N ASP A 896 2.53 -24.39 -10.97
CA ASP A 896 2.06 -25.37 -9.98
C ASP A 896 3.20 -25.82 -9.04
N MET A 897 4.42 -26.00 -9.55
CA MET A 897 5.60 -26.25 -8.72
C MET A 897 5.88 -25.07 -7.77
N LEU A 898 5.69 -23.83 -8.23
CA LEU A 898 5.85 -22.64 -7.38
C LEU A 898 4.77 -22.60 -6.27
N ILE A 899 3.50 -22.83 -6.60
CA ILE A 899 2.39 -22.86 -5.63
C ILE A 899 2.58 -23.99 -4.60
N GLY A 900 3.14 -25.13 -5.02
CA GLY A 900 3.48 -26.25 -4.15
C GLY A 900 4.61 -25.95 -3.17
N TRP A 901 5.69 -25.30 -3.64
CA TRP A 901 6.90 -24.99 -2.86
C TRP A 901 6.69 -23.93 -1.76
N LEU A 902 5.75 -23.00 -1.95
CA LEU A 902 5.46 -21.91 -1.00
C LEU A 902 4.79 -22.44 0.29
N ASP A 903 5.40 -22.16 1.43
CA ASP A 903 5.00 -22.71 2.73
C ASP A 903 3.86 -21.90 3.37
N PRO A 904 2.69 -22.51 3.63
CA PRO A 904 1.57 -21.82 4.28
C PRO A 904 1.83 -21.44 5.76
N ARG A 905 2.94 -21.90 6.35
CA ARG A 905 3.41 -21.51 7.69
C ARG A 905 4.05 -20.11 7.72
N GLY A 906 4.50 -19.57 6.57
CA GLY A 906 5.16 -18.27 6.47
C GLY A 906 4.22 -17.08 6.25
N ILE A 907 4.55 -15.91 6.83
CA ILE A 907 3.75 -14.68 6.73
C ILE A 907 3.80 -14.02 5.35
N ARG A 908 4.91 -14.09 4.61
CA ARG A 908 5.04 -13.61 3.21
C ARG A 908 4.44 -14.63 2.25
N GLU A 909 4.80 -15.90 2.41
CA GLU A 909 4.45 -16.97 1.47
C GLU A 909 2.98 -17.37 1.50
N LEU A 910 2.34 -17.40 2.68
CA LEU A 910 0.89 -17.63 2.77
C LEU A 910 0.08 -16.55 2.04
N LYS A 911 0.65 -15.34 1.82
CA LYS A 911 0.02 -14.29 1.01
C LYS A 911 0.27 -14.54 -0.48
N LEU A 912 1.54 -14.70 -0.87
CA LEU A 912 1.93 -14.96 -2.26
C LEU A 912 1.20 -16.19 -2.83
N ARG A 913 1.17 -17.31 -2.09
CA ARG A 913 0.47 -18.54 -2.47
C ARG A 913 -1.03 -18.30 -2.68
N LYS A 914 -1.70 -17.49 -1.84
CA LYS A 914 -3.12 -17.17 -2.01
C LYS A 914 -3.39 -16.33 -3.25
N GLU A 915 -2.55 -15.34 -3.54
CA GLU A 915 -2.67 -14.50 -4.73
C GLU A 915 -2.39 -15.30 -6.01
N LEU A 916 -1.39 -16.20 -6.00
CA LEU A 916 -1.11 -17.13 -7.10
C LEU A 916 -2.26 -18.12 -7.30
N SER A 917 -2.78 -18.75 -6.24
CA SER A 917 -3.93 -19.67 -6.35
C SER A 917 -5.23 -18.96 -6.80
N LEU A 918 -5.43 -17.69 -6.44
CA LEU A 918 -6.59 -16.89 -6.86
C LEU A 918 -6.58 -16.56 -8.36
N HIS A 919 -5.38 -16.38 -8.94
CA HIS A 919 -5.20 -15.98 -10.34
C HIS A 919 -4.71 -17.12 -11.25
N ARG A 920 -4.47 -18.32 -10.70
CA ARG A 920 -3.82 -19.47 -11.36
C ARG A 920 -4.31 -19.70 -12.78
N ASP A 921 -5.60 -20.00 -12.93
CA ASP A 921 -6.18 -20.46 -14.20
C ASP A 921 -6.19 -19.33 -15.24
N THR A 922 -6.34 -18.08 -14.78
CA THR A 922 -6.19 -16.88 -15.62
C THR A 922 -4.76 -16.71 -16.12
N ILE A 923 -3.76 -16.91 -15.25
CA ILE A 923 -2.34 -16.81 -15.63
C ILE A 923 -1.98 -17.91 -16.64
N ILE A 924 -2.40 -19.16 -16.38
CA ILE A 924 -2.15 -20.30 -17.28
C ILE A 924 -2.70 -20.00 -18.68
N LYS A 925 -3.97 -19.56 -18.78
CA LYS A 925 -4.57 -19.18 -20.07
C LYS A 925 -3.69 -18.22 -20.88
N TYR A 926 -3.13 -17.18 -20.25
CA TYR A 926 -2.33 -16.18 -20.97
C TYR A 926 -0.86 -16.61 -21.19
N MET A 927 -0.34 -17.55 -20.40
CA MET A 927 0.91 -18.27 -20.72
C MET A 927 0.73 -19.15 -21.96
N GLU A 928 -0.35 -19.93 -22.02
CA GLU A 928 -0.70 -20.80 -23.16
C GLU A 928 -0.97 -19.97 -24.42
N THR A 929 -1.81 -18.93 -24.33
CA THR A 929 -2.11 -18.02 -25.46
C THR A 929 -0.84 -17.37 -26.01
N ARG A 930 0.09 -16.96 -25.12
CA ARG A 930 1.40 -16.43 -25.53
C ARG A 930 2.26 -17.49 -26.21
N ALA A 931 2.31 -18.71 -25.68
CA ALA A 931 3.05 -19.81 -26.27
C ALA A 931 2.55 -20.12 -27.70
N GLU A 932 1.23 -20.17 -27.90
CA GLU A 932 0.59 -20.36 -29.22
C GLU A 932 0.90 -19.23 -30.21
N TYR A 933 0.83 -17.96 -29.78
CA TYR A 933 1.13 -16.81 -30.64
C TYR A 933 2.60 -16.75 -31.09
N LEU A 934 3.52 -17.22 -30.23
CA LEU A 934 4.96 -17.22 -30.51
C LEU A 934 5.44 -18.44 -31.32
N VAL A 935 4.57 -19.41 -31.63
CA VAL A 935 4.89 -20.47 -32.60
C VAL A 935 5.04 -19.83 -33.99
N PRO A 936 6.15 -20.08 -34.72
CA PRO A 936 6.27 -19.67 -36.11
C PRO A 936 5.18 -20.33 -36.97
N ARG A 937 4.15 -19.55 -37.34
CA ARG A 937 3.17 -19.97 -38.33
C ARG A 937 3.86 -20.10 -39.69
N GLU A 938 3.62 -21.20 -40.40
CA GLU A 938 4.06 -21.31 -41.80
C GLU A 938 3.46 -20.15 -42.63
N PRO A 939 4.17 -19.66 -43.67
CA PRO A 939 3.70 -18.53 -44.46
C PRO A 939 2.43 -18.90 -45.24
N SER A 940 1.27 -18.54 -44.69
CA SER A 940 -0.03 -18.75 -45.32
C SER A 940 -0.09 -18.09 -46.70
N GLU A 941 -0.73 -18.77 -47.65
CA GLU A 941 -0.97 -18.27 -49.02
C GLU A 941 -2.06 -17.18 -49.07
N GLU A 942 -1.96 -16.18 -48.19
CA GLU A 942 -2.84 -15.02 -48.23
C GLU A 942 -2.53 -14.16 -49.46
N PRO A 943 -3.50 -13.96 -50.38
CA PRO A 943 -3.24 -13.28 -51.64
C PRO A 943 -2.97 -11.80 -51.40
N ALA A 944 -1.77 -11.34 -51.76
CA ALA A 944 -1.33 -9.97 -51.55
C ALA A 944 -2.34 -8.94 -52.09
N THR A 945 -3.02 -8.24 -51.18
CA THR A 945 -4.05 -7.24 -51.47
C THR A 945 -3.41 -5.99 -52.08
N ARG A 946 -3.38 -5.97 -53.41
CA ARG A 946 -2.63 -5.03 -54.25
C ARG A 946 -3.19 -3.59 -54.24
N MET A 947 -3.09 -2.91 -53.10
CA MET A 947 -3.38 -1.48 -52.99
C MET A 947 -2.22 -0.65 -53.54
N SER A 948 -2.53 0.46 -54.22
CA SER A 948 -1.58 1.23 -55.02
C SER A 948 -1.55 2.70 -54.62
N THR A 949 -0.52 3.10 -53.90
CA THR A 949 -0.14 4.52 -53.67
C THR A 949 1.38 4.68 -53.80
N ARG A 950 1.80 5.81 -54.40
CA ARG A 950 3.22 6.17 -54.56
C ARG A 950 3.87 6.51 -53.21
N THR A 951 5.19 6.33 -53.14
CA THR A 951 6.10 6.91 -52.14
C THR A 951 6.13 6.29 -50.73
N LYS A 952 5.82 4.99 -50.58
CA LYS A 952 6.48 4.13 -49.57
C LYS A 952 6.89 2.80 -50.21
N THR A 953 8.13 2.38 -49.97
CA THR A 953 8.65 1.08 -50.43
C THR A 953 8.26 0.02 -49.41
N TYR A 954 7.44 -0.95 -49.81
CA TYR A 954 7.12 -2.09 -48.93
C TYR A 954 8.30 -3.07 -48.91
N ILE A 955 9.03 -3.12 -47.80
CA ILE A 955 9.90 -4.25 -47.48
C ILE A 955 8.99 -5.44 -47.14
N ASN A 956 9.16 -6.57 -47.82
CA ASN A 956 8.47 -7.82 -47.49
C ASN A 956 9.21 -8.59 -46.38
N ASP A 957 9.68 -7.89 -45.35
CA ASP A 957 10.31 -8.51 -44.19
C ASP A 957 9.25 -8.88 -43.16
N LYS A 958 8.71 -10.10 -43.31
CA LYS A 958 7.73 -10.69 -42.39
C LYS A 958 8.38 -11.30 -41.12
N SER A 959 9.69 -11.09 -40.87
CA SER A 959 10.38 -11.71 -39.74
C SER A 959 10.10 -11.02 -38.40
N HIS A 960 10.14 -9.68 -38.36
CA HIS A 960 9.85 -8.88 -37.18
C HIS A 960 8.33 -8.71 -36.99
N ARG A 961 7.83 -8.97 -35.77
CA ARG A 961 6.41 -8.83 -35.43
C ARG A 961 6.04 -7.39 -35.12
N CYS A 962 6.97 -6.59 -34.58
CA CYS A 962 6.73 -5.19 -34.24
C CYS A 962 6.26 -4.34 -35.43
N LEU A 963 6.66 -4.71 -36.67
CA LEU A 963 6.25 -4.07 -37.91
C LEU A 963 4.78 -4.30 -38.31
N LYS A 964 4.06 -5.22 -37.63
CA LYS A 964 2.62 -5.43 -37.81
C LYS A 964 1.77 -4.43 -37.01
N TRP A 965 2.29 -3.91 -35.90
CA TRP A 965 1.56 -3.01 -35.02
C TRP A 965 1.25 -1.71 -35.75
N GLN A 966 0.04 -1.19 -35.57
CA GLN A 966 -0.37 0.10 -36.12
C GLN A 966 -1.17 0.88 -35.08
N ASN A 967 -0.99 2.21 -35.04
CA ASN A 967 -1.73 3.04 -34.11
C ASN A 967 -3.14 3.36 -34.63
N SER A 968 -4.07 2.42 -34.47
CA SER A 968 -5.47 2.59 -34.88
C SER A 968 -6.21 3.61 -33.99
N THR A 969 -5.83 3.71 -32.72
CA THR A 969 -6.38 4.64 -31.71
C THR A 969 -6.12 6.09 -32.09
N ALA A 970 -4.88 6.48 -32.44
CA ALA A 970 -4.61 7.84 -32.92
C ALA A 970 -5.32 8.15 -34.25
N LEU A 971 -5.40 7.18 -35.17
CA LEU A 971 -6.16 7.36 -36.42
C LEU A 971 -7.67 7.54 -36.17
N GLY A 972 -8.23 6.87 -35.16
CA GLY A 972 -9.64 6.98 -34.78
C GLY A 972 -9.98 8.25 -33.99
N GLU A 973 -9.19 8.58 -32.96
CA GLU A 973 -9.45 9.71 -32.06
C GLU A 973 -8.86 11.05 -32.56
N LEU A 974 -7.67 11.03 -33.15
CA LEU A 974 -6.95 12.23 -33.60
C LEU A 974 -7.05 12.45 -35.13
N GLY A 975 -7.39 11.41 -35.89
CA GLY A 975 -7.44 11.46 -37.37
C GLY A 975 -6.06 11.49 -38.05
N HIS A 976 -4.97 11.31 -37.30
CA HIS A 976 -3.58 11.32 -37.75
C HIS A 976 -2.69 10.58 -36.73
N LYS A 977 -1.48 10.14 -37.12
CA LYS A 977 -0.54 9.44 -36.22
C LYS A 977 0.22 10.44 -35.32
N HIS A 978 0.94 9.98 -34.30
CA HIS A 978 1.70 10.89 -33.44
C HIS A 978 2.88 11.56 -34.15
N ILE A 979 3.57 10.86 -35.04
CA ILE A 979 4.61 11.42 -35.92
C ILE A 979 4.05 12.47 -36.91
N ASP A 980 2.73 12.50 -37.15
CA ASP A 980 2.12 13.42 -38.11
C ASP A 980 1.80 14.79 -37.49
N LEU A 981 1.95 15.82 -38.31
CA LEU A 981 1.45 17.16 -38.02
C LEU A 981 -0.10 17.16 -38.01
N PRO A 982 -0.75 17.81 -37.04
CA PRO A 982 -2.21 17.90 -36.99
C PRO A 982 -2.81 18.48 -38.28
N PRO A 983 -3.88 17.88 -38.84
CA PRO A 983 -4.48 18.36 -40.08
C PRO A 983 -5.08 19.76 -39.87
N ARG A 984 -4.58 20.75 -40.63
CA ARG A 984 -5.02 22.15 -40.54
C ARG A 984 -6.56 22.25 -40.58
N PRO A 985 -7.20 23.01 -39.65
CA PRO A 985 -8.65 23.08 -39.56
C PRO A 985 -9.23 23.58 -40.89
N ARG A 986 -10.16 22.80 -41.47
CA ARG A 986 -10.74 23.09 -42.79
C ARG A 986 -11.56 24.37 -42.76
N THR A 987 -10.95 25.47 -43.19
CA THR A 987 -11.61 26.76 -43.39
C THR A 987 -12.77 26.62 -44.38
N GLY A 988 -13.86 27.37 -44.11
CA GLY A 988 -15.20 26.96 -44.49
C GLY A 988 -15.48 26.85 -46.01
N ARG A 989 -15.66 25.62 -46.49
CA ARG A 989 -16.53 25.29 -47.63
C ARG A 989 -17.43 24.12 -47.28
N GLY A 990 -18.68 24.41 -46.96
CA GLY A 990 -19.64 23.42 -46.52
C GLY A 990 -19.97 22.39 -47.61
N LYS A 991 -20.05 21.11 -47.23
CA LYS A 991 -20.59 20.05 -48.07
C LYS A 991 -21.56 19.20 -47.25
N LYS A 992 -22.79 19.06 -47.76
CA LYS A 992 -23.70 17.98 -47.38
C LYS A 992 -23.15 16.65 -47.90
N ASN A 993 -23.68 15.55 -47.36
CA ASN A 993 -23.48 14.17 -47.80
C ASN A 993 -22.05 13.65 -47.62
N SER A 994 -21.76 13.17 -46.40
CA SER A 994 -21.31 11.79 -46.26
C SER A 994 -22.52 10.99 -45.78
N THR A 995 -22.90 9.94 -46.51
CA THR A 995 -24.03 9.06 -46.16
C THR A 995 -23.55 7.84 -45.40
N ASN A 996 -24.41 7.28 -44.56
CA ASN A 996 -24.16 6.04 -43.81
C ASN A 996 -23.51 4.95 -44.69
N TYR A 997 -22.39 4.42 -44.21
CA TYR A 997 -22.03 3.02 -44.37
C TYR A 997 -21.71 2.52 -42.95
N ASP A 998 -22.74 2.00 -42.31
CA ASP A 998 -22.71 1.41 -40.97
C ASP A 998 -23.23 -0.01 -41.14
N ASP A 999 -22.30 -0.94 -41.38
CA ASP A 999 -22.60 -2.28 -41.91
C ASP A 999 -21.60 -3.34 -41.44
N ASN A 1000 -21.55 -3.58 -40.13
CA ASN A 1000 -21.57 -4.95 -39.60
C ASN A 1000 -21.99 -4.98 -38.11
N PRO A 1001 -22.87 -5.90 -37.67
CA PRO A 1001 -23.39 -5.92 -36.30
C PRO A 1001 -22.69 -6.94 -35.39
N LYS A 1002 -22.36 -6.58 -34.13
CA LYS A 1002 -22.20 -7.57 -33.04
C LYS A 1002 -22.20 -7.10 -31.57
N THR A 1003 -22.71 -5.91 -31.23
CA THR A 1003 -22.94 -5.49 -29.83
C THR A 1003 -24.42 -5.27 -29.55
N ARG A 1004 -25.09 -6.28 -28.97
CA ARG A 1004 -26.53 -6.22 -28.68
C ARG A 1004 -26.81 -6.61 -27.23
N ASN A 1005 -27.57 -5.74 -26.56
CA ASN A 1005 -28.13 -5.84 -25.20
C ASN A 1005 -27.13 -5.60 -24.04
N SER A 1006 -27.52 -4.92 -22.96
CA SER A 1006 -28.67 -4.00 -22.81
C SER A 1006 -28.60 -3.18 -21.52
N ALA A 1007 -28.84 -1.87 -21.62
CA ALA A 1007 -29.34 -1.06 -20.52
C ALA A 1007 -30.73 -0.50 -20.90
N SER A 1008 -31.73 -0.81 -20.07
CA SER A 1008 -33.09 -0.26 -20.11
C SER A 1008 -33.12 1.18 -19.59
N ASP A 1009 -34.11 2.04 -19.86
CA ASP A 1009 -35.20 2.10 -20.86
C ASP A 1009 -35.81 3.51 -20.66
N MET A 1010 -35.87 4.34 -21.70
CA MET A 1010 -36.33 5.73 -21.61
C MET A 1010 -37.50 5.97 -22.56
N THR A 1011 -38.71 5.89 -22.01
CA THR A 1011 -39.95 5.88 -22.78
C THR A 1011 -40.25 7.23 -23.44
N VAL A 1012 -40.42 7.23 -24.76
CA VAL A 1012 -40.85 8.41 -25.53
C VAL A 1012 -42.33 8.68 -25.27
N VAL A 1013 -42.65 9.87 -24.77
CA VAL A 1013 -44.03 10.26 -24.46
C VAL A 1013 -44.85 10.44 -25.75
N LEU A 1014 -45.74 9.48 -25.99
CA LEU A 1014 -46.74 9.53 -27.05
C LEU A 1014 -48.01 10.26 -26.57
N ASN A 1015 -48.71 10.93 -27.50
CA ASN A 1015 -50.04 11.48 -27.20
C ASN A 1015 -51.12 10.38 -27.09
N ARG A 1016 -52.35 10.76 -26.72
CA ARG A 1016 -53.52 9.85 -26.61
C ARG A 1016 -53.93 9.13 -27.91
N GLN A 1017 -53.22 9.34 -29.01
CA GLN A 1017 -53.43 8.72 -30.33
C GLN A 1017 -52.14 8.01 -30.84
N GLY A 1018 -51.15 7.79 -29.96
CA GLY A 1018 -49.98 6.96 -30.25
C GLY A 1018 -48.90 7.60 -31.13
N LYS A 1019 -48.84 8.95 -31.24
CA LYS A 1019 -47.79 9.64 -32.01
C LYS A 1019 -46.80 10.44 -31.13
N PRO A 1020 -45.50 10.50 -31.47
CA PRO A 1020 -44.51 11.30 -30.75
C PRO A 1020 -44.73 12.80 -30.96
N VAL A 1021 -44.33 13.62 -29.98
CA VAL A 1021 -44.51 15.08 -30.01
C VAL A 1021 -43.25 15.77 -30.57
N THR A 1022 -43.27 16.17 -31.84
CA THR A 1022 -42.23 17.00 -32.47
C THR A 1022 -42.56 18.49 -32.33
N ARG A 1023 -41.59 19.33 -31.94
CA ARG A 1023 -41.79 20.79 -31.78
C ARG A 1023 -40.76 21.62 -32.56
N GLN A 1024 -41.19 22.27 -33.63
CA GLN A 1024 -40.51 23.43 -34.25
C GLN A 1024 -41.44 24.65 -34.19
N GLY A 1025 -40.88 25.86 -34.03
CA GLY A 1025 -41.53 27.10 -34.49
C GLY A 1025 -42.15 28.09 -33.48
N SER A 1026 -41.35 28.66 -32.56
CA SER A 1026 -41.57 29.97 -31.87
C SER A 1026 -40.40 30.17 -30.88
N ARG A 1027 -39.48 31.14 -30.92
CA ARG A 1027 -39.40 32.54 -31.40
C ARG A 1027 -40.12 33.58 -30.51
N TYR A 1028 -39.29 34.42 -29.85
CA TYR A 1028 -39.56 35.60 -29.01
C TYR A 1028 -40.13 35.45 -27.58
N ALA A 1029 -39.43 36.13 -26.65
CA ALA A 1029 -39.82 36.75 -25.35
C ALA A 1029 -40.62 35.93 -24.30
N PHE A 1030 -40.40 36.09 -23.00
CA PHE A 1030 -39.52 37.02 -22.26
C PHE A 1030 -38.36 36.26 -21.56
#